data_AF-A0A954SAS7-F1
#
_entry.id   AF-A0A954SAS7-F1
#
_cell.length_a   1.000
_cell.length_b   1.000
_cell.length_c   1.000
_cell.angle_alpha   90.00
_cell.angle_beta   90.00
_cell.angle_gamma   90.00
#
_symmetry.space_group_name_H-M   'P 1'
#
loop_
_entity.id
_entity.type
_entity.pdbx_description
1 polymer ?
#
loop_
_entity_poly.entity_id
_entity_poly.type
_entity_poly.pdbx_seq_one_letter_code
_entity_poly.pdbx_strand_id
1 'polypeptide(L)'
;MLRALFGQKRRHLSKSFQQMAAEVCEARELLSSSFGTPQLPESPASIDGTGNNLLNPDWGSTNEELLRLTTAEYTDGVSSPAGADRPSARVISNEIAAQTESIVNDRYLTDYIWVWGQFLDHDIDLTGGADPAEAFPIDVPTGDQFFDPFSTGTATIDLSRSVYVEGADSSDGLRQQLNQITAFIDGSVVYGSDDIRAAELRTFEGGHLKTSDGDLLPFNTAGLDNAGGTSDTLFLAGDVRANENVLLSSMQTLWVREHNRIADELAARDPSLTDEQLYQGARRVVIAEIQAITYNEFLPALLGSNAPGDYEGYDPNVDPGIANIFSTAAYRLGHSLLSPELQRIGADGSVIDEGNLALQSAFFNPSEVVDHGIDSLLRGAATQLAQELDNQVIDDVRNFLFGPPGAGGFDLASLNIQRGRDHGLADYNQARIDMGLAPVTSFSEISSDPEVAAKLESLYGSVDNIDAWVGGLAEDHLPGSSVGELFTAVLADQFERLRAGDRYWYQNTFSGEELRRIDGTTLKDVIERNTDITGLQDNVFFGKEVFYVDLARLPARDVTVTEAHNRVYVLDRATNQLLAHQSLGGLERVVVMGDAHRNEMITFGVKGHLSKLTGGIAFYGNQGNQDQLRVWGTDEADTISMDASSLHANSAFVEYFGIRNAMIVARGGNDVVELNNSLADQVAVYGGNGDDVLIGGRLDDYLNGGHGNDTLMGLLGNDRLVGGPGRDVLIGGDGHDALFGDDGDDVLLGQAGNDWLYGGTGNNVLIGGAGIDMIDRRRERTEFEILS
;
A
#
# COMPACT_ATOMS: atom_id res chain seq x y z
N MET A 1 12.17 55.06 -6.80
CA MET A 1 12.65 54.47 -5.53
C MET A 1 11.89 53.20 -5.10
N LEU A 2 10.66 52.93 -5.60
CA LEU A 2 9.93 51.67 -5.33
C LEU A 2 10.34 50.43 -6.18
N ARG A 3 11.14 50.58 -7.24
CA ARG A 3 11.64 49.42 -8.04
C ARG A 3 12.90 48.75 -7.48
N ALA A 4 13.57 49.35 -6.49
CA ALA A 4 14.77 48.78 -5.88
C ALA A 4 14.48 47.85 -4.68
N LEU A 5 13.34 48.02 -4.00
CA LEU A 5 12.94 47.22 -2.84
C LEU A 5 12.38 45.83 -3.19
N PHE A 6 11.79 45.66 -4.38
CA PHE A 6 11.30 44.35 -4.85
C PHE A 6 12.40 43.46 -5.47
N GLY A 7 13.50 44.06 -5.96
CA GLY A 7 14.64 43.32 -6.51
C GLY A 7 15.57 42.71 -5.45
N GLN A 8 15.58 43.29 -4.24
CA GLN A 8 16.44 42.83 -3.13
C GLN A 8 15.80 41.68 -2.31
N LYS A 9 14.46 41.63 -2.19
CA LYS A 9 13.76 40.50 -1.52
C LYS A 9 13.81 39.21 -2.35
N ARG A 10 13.72 39.26 -3.68
CA ARG A 10 13.83 38.06 -4.54
C ARG A 10 15.23 37.42 -4.54
N ARG A 11 16.30 38.22 -4.39
CA ARG A 11 17.68 37.71 -4.28
C ARG A 11 18.04 37.15 -2.91
N HIS A 12 17.29 37.49 -1.86
CA HIS A 12 17.49 36.92 -0.53
C HIS A 12 16.78 35.56 -0.37
N LEU A 13 15.60 35.39 -0.98
CA LEU A 13 14.90 34.10 -1.02
C LEU A 13 15.67 33.04 -1.83
N SER A 14 16.23 33.38 -3.01
CA SER A 14 16.98 32.41 -3.81
C SER A 14 18.29 31.93 -3.15
N LYS A 15 18.87 32.74 -2.25
CA LYS A 15 20.07 32.35 -1.49
C LYS A 15 19.75 31.49 -0.27
N SER A 16 18.58 31.61 0.35
CA SER A 16 18.22 30.76 1.49
C SER A 16 17.90 29.32 1.06
N PHE A 17 17.35 29.09 -0.13
CA PHE A 17 16.98 27.74 -0.58
C PHE A 17 18.17 26.86 -0.96
N GLN A 18 19.20 27.39 -1.64
CA GLN A 18 20.43 26.64 -1.91
C GLN A 18 21.25 26.40 -0.64
N GLN A 19 21.17 27.33 0.31
CA GLN A 19 21.86 27.21 1.60
C GLN A 19 21.15 26.21 2.52
N MET A 20 19.81 26.13 2.49
CA MET A 20 19.04 25.11 3.20
C MET A 20 19.25 23.69 2.64
N ALA A 21 19.30 23.53 1.30
CA ALA A 21 19.59 22.23 0.70
C ALA A 21 21.03 21.76 1.00
N ALA A 22 21.98 22.70 1.05
CA ALA A 22 23.35 22.42 1.47
C ALA A 22 23.45 22.14 2.98
N GLU A 23 22.68 22.83 3.83
CA GLU A 23 22.63 22.58 5.29
C GLU A 23 21.99 21.23 5.63
N VAL A 24 21.05 20.72 4.82
CA VAL A 24 20.50 19.35 4.95
C VAL A 24 21.53 18.28 4.55
N CYS A 25 22.31 18.52 3.49
CA CYS A 25 23.44 17.63 3.13
C CYS A 25 24.61 17.72 4.14
N GLU A 26 24.98 18.91 4.62
CA GLU A 26 26.04 19.09 5.63
C GLU A 26 25.61 18.54 7.00
N ALA A 27 24.31 18.58 7.35
CA ALA A 27 23.79 17.91 8.53
C ALA A 27 23.88 16.38 8.44
N ARG A 28 23.69 15.79 7.25
CA ARG A 28 23.91 14.35 6.99
C ARG A 28 25.40 13.96 7.13
N GLU A 29 26.35 14.83 6.76
CA GLU A 29 27.80 14.55 6.90
C GLU A 29 28.36 14.82 8.31
N LEU A 30 27.89 15.85 9.02
CA LEU A 30 28.44 16.28 10.32
C LEU A 30 27.98 15.41 11.51
N LEU A 31 26.87 14.70 11.39
CA LEU A 31 26.39 13.77 12.44
C LEU A 31 27.28 12.53 12.57
N SER A 32 28.18 12.25 11.61
CA SER A 32 29.12 11.11 11.66
C SER A 32 30.14 11.15 12.81
N SER A 33 30.28 12.25 13.55
CA SER A 33 31.47 12.54 14.36
C SER A 33 31.31 12.55 15.88
N SER A 34 30.14 12.22 16.45
CA SER A 34 29.98 12.12 17.90
C SER A 34 29.02 11.01 18.35
N PHE A 35 29.37 9.76 18.07
CA PHE A 35 28.65 8.60 18.62
C PHE A 35 29.41 7.96 19.78
N GLY A 36 28.67 7.58 20.82
CA GLY A 36 29.17 6.59 21.79
C GLY A 36 29.23 5.21 21.15
N THR A 37 30.03 4.31 21.71
CA THR A 37 30.14 2.92 21.26
C THR A 37 28.76 2.25 21.22
N PRO A 38 28.35 1.60 20.12
CA PRO A 38 27.08 0.88 20.06
C PRO A 38 26.98 -0.11 21.22
N GLN A 39 25.90 -0.04 22.00
CA GLN A 39 25.69 -0.98 23.09
C GLN A 39 25.12 -2.26 22.50
N LEU A 40 26.00 -3.24 22.26
CA LEU A 40 25.60 -4.58 21.83
C LEU A 40 24.72 -5.22 22.92
N PRO A 41 23.60 -5.87 22.57
CA PRO A 41 22.74 -6.52 23.54
C PRO A 41 23.49 -7.65 24.27
N GLU A 42 23.11 -7.95 25.51
CA GLU A 42 23.73 -9.03 26.29
C GLU A 42 23.56 -10.41 25.63
N SER A 43 22.52 -10.59 24.80
CA SER A 43 22.28 -11.77 23.96
C SER A 43 21.66 -11.34 22.62
N PRO A 44 22.27 -11.70 21.47
CA PRO A 44 21.63 -11.50 20.16
C PRO A 44 20.43 -12.43 19.97
N ALA A 45 19.59 -12.13 18.98
CA ALA A 45 18.56 -13.06 18.49
C ALA A 45 19.23 -14.34 17.99
N SER A 46 18.65 -15.50 18.29
CA SER A 46 19.15 -16.76 17.73
C SER A 46 18.95 -16.80 16.21
N ILE A 47 19.58 -17.77 15.56
CA ILE A 47 19.43 -17.98 14.11
C ILE A 47 18.10 -18.68 13.81
N ASP A 48 17.64 -19.56 14.72
CA ASP A 48 16.41 -20.36 14.59
C ASP A 48 15.16 -19.71 15.22
N GLY A 49 15.29 -18.47 15.74
CA GLY A 49 14.21 -17.72 16.41
C GLY A 49 13.90 -18.15 17.85
N THR A 50 14.43 -19.28 18.33
CA THR A 50 14.17 -19.79 19.69
C THR A 50 14.58 -18.79 20.79
N GLY A 51 13.73 -18.64 21.79
CA GLY A 51 13.96 -17.78 22.95
C GLY A 51 13.73 -16.29 22.66
N ASN A 52 13.12 -15.94 21.52
CA ASN A 52 12.56 -14.60 21.32
C ASN A 52 11.53 -14.30 22.41
N ASN A 53 10.48 -15.11 22.52
CA ASN A 53 9.53 -15.02 23.62
C ASN A 53 10.05 -15.77 24.86
N LEU A 54 10.11 -15.09 26.02
CA LEU A 54 10.67 -15.69 27.24
C LEU A 54 9.68 -16.60 27.99
N LEU A 55 8.38 -16.47 27.72
CA LEU A 55 7.33 -17.29 28.33
C LEU A 55 7.05 -18.54 27.49
N ASN A 56 7.11 -18.40 26.17
CA ASN A 56 6.92 -19.47 25.19
C ASN A 56 8.12 -19.50 24.22
N PRO A 57 9.26 -20.12 24.61
CA PRO A 57 10.51 -20.04 23.85
C PRO A 57 10.46 -20.47 22.39
N ASP A 58 9.49 -21.31 22.03
CA ASP A 58 9.36 -21.87 20.69
C ASP A 58 8.51 -21.01 19.75
N TRP A 59 7.72 -20.05 20.28
CA TRP A 59 6.87 -19.19 19.47
C TRP A 59 7.65 -18.40 18.42
N GLY A 60 7.32 -18.61 17.15
CA GLY A 60 7.96 -17.99 15.99
C GLY A 60 9.31 -18.60 15.59
N SER A 61 9.77 -19.66 16.25
CA SER A 61 10.98 -20.39 15.87
C SER A 61 10.74 -21.32 14.67
N THR A 62 11.80 -21.88 14.11
CA THR A 62 11.70 -22.80 12.97
C THR A 62 10.93 -24.08 13.30
N ASN A 63 10.23 -24.65 12.31
CA ASN A 63 9.46 -25.89 12.38
C ASN A 63 8.25 -25.86 13.33
N GLU A 64 7.76 -24.68 13.67
CA GLU A 64 6.49 -24.50 14.39
C GLU A 64 5.28 -24.70 13.48
N GLU A 65 4.13 -25.04 14.07
CA GLU A 65 2.85 -25.11 13.36
C GLU A 65 2.46 -23.73 12.81
N LEU A 66 1.93 -23.70 11.58
CA LEU A 66 1.22 -22.53 11.08
C LEU A 66 -0.05 -22.30 11.90
N LEU A 67 -0.26 -21.07 12.37
CA LEU A 67 -1.40 -20.73 13.21
C LEU A 67 -2.71 -20.86 12.44
N ARG A 68 -3.71 -21.47 13.09
CA ARG A 68 -5.08 -21.56 12.58
C ARG A 68 -5.93 -20.40 13.08
N LEU A 69 -6.05 -19.37 12.25
CA LEU A 69 -6.97 -18.25 12.49
C LEU A 69 -8.35 -18.48 11.86
N THR A 70 -8.42 -19.32 10.84
CA THR A 70 -9.66 -19.72 10.18
C THR A 70 -9.96 -21.19 10.38
N THR A 71 -11.22 -21.55 10.18
CA THR A 71 -11.73 -22.92 10.21
C THR A 71 -10.89 -23.83 9.32
N ALA A 72 -10.55 -25.02 9.82
CA ALA A 72 -9.85 -26.04 9.06
C ALA A 72 -10.87 -26.90 8.30
N GLU A 73 -10.84 -26.85 6.97
CA GLU A 73 -11.74 -27.59 6.10
C GLU A 73 -11.03 -28.77 5.43
N TYR A 74 -11.00 -29.91 6.12
CA TYR A 74 -10.63 -31.19 5.50
C TYR A 74 -11.88 -31.97 5.13
N THR A 75 -11.88 -32.66 3.99
CA THR A 75 -13.05 -33.42 3.50
C THR A 75 -13.49 -34.51 4.49
N ASP A 76 -12.55 -35.11 5.19
CA ASP A 76 -12.79 -36.10 6.26
C ASP A 76 -12.81 -35.47 7.67
N GLY A 77 -12.68 -34.15 7.75
CA GLY A 77 -12.55 -33.39 8.99
C GLY A 77 -11.21 -33.55 9.70
N VAL A 78 -10.18 -34.16 9.07
CA VAL A 78 -8.89 -34.43 9.71
C VAL A 78 -7.69 -34.08 8.82
N SER A 79 -7.62 -34.63 7.61
CA SER A 79 -6.40 -34.57 6.78
C SER A 79 -6.64 -34.69 5.27
N SER A 80 -7.78 -35.21 4.83
CA SER A 80 -8.09 -35.36 3.40
C SER A 80 -8.30 -33.97 2.77
N PRO A 81 -7.59 -33.60 1.69
CA PRO A 81 -7.63 -32.26 1.12
C PRO A 81 -9.04 -31.69 0.93
N ALA A 82 -9.17 -30.36 1.07
CA ALA A 82 -10.42 -29.62 0.93
C ALA A 82 -10.95 -29.59 -0.51
N GLY A 83 -12.18 -29.10 -0.67
CA GLY A 83 -12.71 -28.69 -1.97
C GLY A 83 -12.91 -29.83 -2.97
N ALA A 84 -13.20 -31.05 -2.50
CA ALA A 84 -13.46 -32.21 -3.36
C ALA A 84 -14.68 -32.06 -4.27
N ASP A 85 -15.58 -31.11 -3.94
CA ASP A 85 -16.77 -30.70 -4.69
C ASP A 85 -16.54 -29.45 -5.56
N ARG A 86 -15.36 -28.82 -5.49
CA ARG A 86 -14.98 -27.67 -6.30
C ARG A 86 -14.38 -28.13 -7.64
N PRO A 87 -14.42 -27.30 -8.70
CA PRO A 87 -13.72 -27.61 -9.94
C PRO A 87 -12.22 -27.82 -9.73
N SER A 88 -11.56 -28.48 -10.68
CA SER A 88 -10.09 -28.55 -10.70
C SER A 88 -9.49 -27.14 -10.66
N ALA A 89 -8.40 -26.98 -9.90
CA ALA A 89 -7.64 -25.73 -9.84
C ALA A 89 -7.25 -25.21 -11.24
N ARG A 90 -6.94 -26.10 -12.20
CA ARG A 90 -6.62 -25.71 -13.58
C ARG A 90 -7.83 -25.18 -14.36
N VAL A 91 -9.02 -25.70 -14.09
CA VAL A 91 -10.26 -25.16 -14.68
C VAL A 91 -10.50 -23.74 -14.18
N ILE A 92 -10.31 -23.51 -12.88
CA ILE A 92 -10.45 -22.18 -12.27
C ILE A 92 -9.41 -21.21 -12.86
N SER A 93 -8.14 -21.60 -12.89
CA SER A 93 -7.04 -20.79 -13.47
C SER A 93 -7.31 -20.41 -14.93
N ASN A 94 -7.78 -21.34 -15.75
CA ASN A 94 -8.08 -21.06 -17.16
C ASN A 94 -9.20 -20.03 -17.35
N GLU A 95 -10.17 -19.98 -16.45
CA GLU A 95 -11.36 -19.13 -16.61
C GLU A 95 -11.17 -17.73 -16.02
N ILE A 96 -10.56 -17.63 -14.83
CA ILE A 96 -10.46 -16.36 -14.11
C ILE A 96 -9.05 -15.77 -14.07
N ALA A 97 -7.99 -16.59 -14.11
CA ALA A 97 -6.62 -16.12 -13.95
C ALA A 97 -5.87 -15.86 -15.26
N ALA A 98 -6.50 -16.09 -16.41
CA ALA A 98 -5.86 -15.87 -17.71
C ALA A 98 -5.73 -14.37 -18.03
N GLN A 99 -4.48 -13.88 -18.03
CA GLN A 99 -4.16 -12.53 -18.47
C GLN A 99 -3.83 -12.50 -19.96
N THR A 100 -4.68 -11.87 -20.78
CA THR A 100 -4.46 -11.78 -22.24
C THR A 100 -3.72 -10.53 -22.70
N GLU A 101 -3.65 -9.50 -21.86
CA GLU A 101 -2.97 -8.24 -22.11
C GLU A 101 -2.31 -7.71 -20.83
N SER A 102 -1.32 -6.83 -20.97
CA SER A 102 -0.70 -6.22 -19.78
C SER A 102 -1.68 -5.27 -19.12
N ILE A 103 -1.92 -5.48 -17.83
CA ILE A 103 -2.75 -4.62 -16.99
C ILE A 103 -1.80 -4.03 -15.95
N VAL A 104 -1.48 -2.76 -16.12
CA VAL A 104 -0.52 -2.06 -15.25
C VAL A 104 -1.23 -1.62 -13.98
N ASN A 105 -0.55 -1.70 -12.84
CA ASN A 105 -1.09 -1.29 -11.56
C ASN A 105 -1.58 0.18 -11.56
N ASP A 106 -2.84 0.37 -11.20
CA ASP A 106 -3.58 1.64 -11.21
C ASP A 106 -3.08 2.66 -10.17
N ARG A 107 -2.44 2.17 -9.11
CA ARG A 107 -1.78 2.95 -8.06
C ARG A 107 -0.32 3.28 -8.40
N TYR A 108 0.14 2.92 -9.60
CA TYR A 108 1.49 3.14 -10.10
C TYR A 108 2.55 2.51 -9.18
N LEU A 109 2.24 1.34 -8.60
CA LEU A 109 3.22 0.55 -7.86
C LEU A 109 4.26 -0.01 -8.83
N THR A 110 5.53 0.08 -8.46
CA THR A 110 6.64 -0.46 -9.26
C THR A 110 6.84 -1.94 -8.97
N ASP A 111 7.64 -2.62 -9.79
CA ASP A 111 8.04 -4.01 -9.55
C ASP A 111 8.67 -4.23 -8.15
N TYR A 112 9.17 -3.19 -7.47
CA TYR A 112 9.60 -3.32 -6.08
C TYR A 112 8.50 -3.84 -5.15
N ILE A 113 7.21 -3.64 -5.46
CA ILE A 113 6.13 -4.15 -4.61
C ILE A 113 6.18 -5.69 -4.52
N TRP A 114 6.38 -6.39 -5.63
CA TRP A 114 6.44 -7.85 -5.61
C TRP A 114 7.85 -8.36 -5.29
N VAL A 115 8.91 -7.65 -5.69
CA VAL A 115 10.30 -8.03 -5.35
C VAL A 115 10.50 -7.97 -3.83
N TRP A 116 10.05 -6.90 -3.18
CA TRP A 116 10.11 -6.79 -1.72
C TRP A 116 9.17 -7.78 -1.03
N GLY A 117 7.93 -7.92 -1.55
CA GLY A 117 6.97 -8.88 -1.04
C GLY A 117 7.53 -10.30 -1.01
N GLN A 118 8.15 -10.75 -2.10
CA GLN A 118 8.83 -12.05 -2.20
C GLN A 118 10.06 -12.15 -1.29
N PHE A 119 10.90 -11.11 -1.24
CA PHE A 119 12.07 -11.07 -0.35
C PHE A 119 11.64 -11.23 1.12
N LEU A 120 10.54 -10.58 1.51
CA LEU A 120 9.99 -10.63 2.86
C LEU A 120 9.26 -11.94 3.16
N ASP A 121 8.49 -12.50 2.21
CA ASP A 121 7.89 -13.85 2.32
C ASP A 121 8.98 -14.88 2.63
N HIS A 122 10.11 -14.77 1.94
CA HIS A 122 11.25 -15.66 2.12
C HIS A 122 12.02 -15.43 3.44
N ASP A 123 11.69 -14.38 4.19
CA ASP A 123 12.23 -14.10 5.52
C ASP A 123 11.37 -14.71 6.64
N ILE A 124 10.07 -14.89 6.39
CA ILE A 124 9.08 -15.19 7.44
C ILE A 124 8.37 -16.52 7.25
N ASP A 125 8.27 -17.06 6.03
CA ASP A 125 7.64 -18.35 5.81
C ASP A 125 8.23 -19.26 4.73
N LEU A 126 8.22 -20.56 5.00
CA LEU A 126 8.60 -21.63 4.09
C LEU A 126 7.87 -22.92 4.49
N THR A 127 7.09 -23.49 3.56
CA THR A 127 6.51 -24.82 3.72
C THR A 127 6.93 -25.74 2.57
N GLY A 128 7.83 -26.67 2.86
CA GLY A 128 8.30 -27.69 1.94
C GLY A 128 7.30 -28.84 1.74
N GLY A 129 7.65 -29.77 0.86
CA GLY A 129 6.88 -30.99 0.64
C GLY A 129 7.06 -32.01 1.77
N ALA A 130 6.06 -32.87 1.96
CA ALA A 130 6.16 -33.99 2.88
C ALA A 130 7.28 -34.98 2.48
N ASP A 131 7.92 -35.60 3.47
CA ASP A 131 8.87 -36.71 3.27
C ASP A 131 8.40 -37.94 4.09
N PRO A 132 8.02 -39.06 3.43
CA PRO A 132 8.00 -39.27 1.98
C PRO A 132 6.95 -38.44 1.25
N ALA A 133 7.22 -38.11 -0.02
CA ALA A 133 6.33 -37.30 -0.84
C ALA A 133 4.93 -37.92 -0.99
N GLU A 134 3.90 -37.14 -0.69
CA GLU A 134 2.48 -37.50 -0.85
C GLU A 134 1.93 -36.82 -2.10
N ALA A 135 1.61 -37.58 -3.15
CA ALA A 135 1.10 -37.01 -4.40
C ALA A 135 -0.31 -36.42 -4.23
N PHE A 136 -0.51 -35.19 -4.73
CA PHE A 136 -1.81 -34.52 -4.82
C PHE A 136 -1.91 -33.72 -6.12
N PRO A 137 -1.84 -34.40 -7.28
CA PRO A 137 -1.76 -33.75 -8.59
C PRO A 137 -3.03 -32.94 -8.91
N ILE A 138 -2.88 -31.97 -9.79
CA ILE A 138 -3.97 -31.13 -10.30
C ILE A 138 -4.49 -31.75 -11.61
N ASP A 139 -5.78 -32.05 -11.65
CA ASP A 139 -6.41 -32.61 -12.85
C ASP A 139 -6.46 -31.57 -13.97
N VAL A 140 -5.97 -31.93 -15.17
CA VAL A 140 -5.99 -31.03 -16.34
C VAL A 140 -7.25 -31.30 -17.16
N PRO A 141 -8.03 -30.26 -17.56
CA PRO A 141 -9.19 -30.46 -18.41
C PRO A 141 -8.78 -31.03 -19.78
N THR A 142 -9.61 -31.94 -20.32
CA THR A 142 -9.32 -32.60 -21.59
C THR A 142 -9.17 -31.57 -22.72
N GLY A 143 -8.05 -31.63 -23.43
CA GLY A 143 -7.77 -30.69 -24.52
C GLY A 143 -7.29 -29.32 -24.08
N ASP A 144 -6.86 -29.16 -22.82
CA ASP A 144 -6.10 -27.98 -22.37
C ASP A 144 -4.94 -27.73 -23.33
N GLN A 145 -4.86 -26.50 -23.85
CA GLN A 145 -3.90 -26.12 -24.89
C GLN A 145 -2.44 -26.31 -24.45
N PHE A 146 -2.15 -26.19 -23.16
CA PHE A 146 -0.79 -26.13 -22.64
C PHE A 146 -0.37 -27.45 -21.99
N PHE A 147 -1.28 -28.06 -21.22
CA PHE A 147 -0.99 -29.25 -20.42
C PHE A 147 -1.59 -30.55 -20.97
N ASP A 148 -2.61 -30.49 -21.84
CA ASP A 148 -3.17 -31.66 -22.54
C ASP A 148 -3.40 -31.40 -24.05
N PRO A 149 -2.39 -30.93 -24.81
CA PRO A 149 -2.57 -30.50 -26.20
C PRO A 149 -3.00 -31.63 -27.15
N PHE A 150 -2.85 -32.89 -26.72
CA PHE A 150 -3.24 -34.08 -27.48
C PHE A 150 -4.59 -34.66 -27.03
N SER A 151 -5.29 -33.98 -26.12
CA SER A 151 -6.61 -34.38 -25.62
C SER A 151 -6.61 -35.82 -25.08
N THR A 152 -5.60 -36.17 -24.30
CA THR A 152 -5.46 -37.50 -23.69
C THR A 152 -6.55 -37.76 -22.65
N GLY A 153 -7.04 -36.70 -21.99
CA GLY A 153 -8.03 -36.79 -20.91
C GLY A 153 -7.49 -37.42 -19.62
N THR A 154 -6.17 -37.61 -19.51
CA THR A 154 -5.50 -38.19 -18.34
C THR A 154 -4.32 -37.36 -17.86
N ALA A 155 -4.13 -36.16 -18.41
CA ALA A 155 -3.03 -35.28 -18.03
C ALA A 155 -3.26 -34.67 -16.64
N THR A 156 -2.16 -34.46 -15.92
CA THR A 156 -2.15 -33.81 -14.61
C THR A 156 -0.96 -32.86 -14.51
N ILE A 157 -1.05 -31.85 -13.65
CA ILE A 157 0.11 -31.07 -13.19
C ILE A 157 0.55 -31.67 -11.86
N ASP A 158 1.82 -32.08 -11.76
CA ASP A 158 2.34 -32.77 -10.58
C ASP A 158 2.42 -31.83 -9.38
N LEU A 159 1.92 -32.27 -8.23
CA LEU A 159 2.05 -31.55 -6.96
C LEU A 159 2.16 -32.58 -5.83
N SER A 160 2.95 -32.26 -4.82
CA SER A 160 3.02 -33.04 -3.57
C SER A 160 2.50 -32.23 -2.40
N ARG A 161 1.84 -32.91 -1.45
CA ARG A 161 1.34 -32.31 -0.22
C ARG A 161 2.47 -31.79 0.65
N SER A 162 2.15 -30.76 1.43
CA SER A 162 3.09 -30.10 2.32
C SER A 162 3.48 -30.95 3.53
N VAL A 163 4.67 -30.65 4.07
CA VAL A 163 5.14 -31.16 5.37
C VAL A 163 4.14 -30.81 6.48
N TYR A 164 3.97 -31.70 7.44
CA TYR A 164 2.91 -31.61 8.43
C TYR A 164 3.21 -32.36 9.74
N VAL A 165 2.43 -32.03 10.77
CA VAL A 165 2.18 -32.84 11.97
C VAL A 165 0.69 -33.18 12.07
N GLU A 166 0.34 -34.29 12.73
CA GLU A 166 -1.06 -34.70 12.91
C GLU A 166 -1.27 -35.54 14.18
N GLY A 167 -2.53 -35.70 14.60
CA GLY A 167 -2.90 -36.62 15.68
C GLY A 167 -2.40 -36.16 17.04
N ALA A 168 -1.57 -36.96 17.72
CA ALA A 168 -1.06 -36.60 19.05
C ALA A 168 0.05 -35.53 19.01
N ASP A 169 0.62 -35.32 17.82
CA ASP A 169 1.74 -34.40 17.59
C ASP A 169 1.27 -33.04 17.06
N SER A 170 -0.04 -32.85 16.78
CA SER A 170 -0.58 -31.53 16.43
C SER A 170 -1.40 -30.91 17.57
N SER A 171 -1.45 -29.58 17.60
CA SER A 171 -2.13 -28.81 18.65
C SER A 171 -3.63 -29.09 18.78
N ASP A 172 -4.31 -29.46 17.70
CA ASP A 172 -5.77 -29.70 17.66
C ASP A 172 -6.17 -31.10 17.14
N GLY A 173 -5.19 -31.96 16.86
CA GLY A 173 -5.39 -33.30 16.32
C GLY A 173 -5.65 -33.36 14.82
N LEU A 174 -5.75 -32.21 14.14
CA LEU A 174 -5.88 -32.11 12.69
C LEU A 174 -4.50 -32.11 12.01
N ARG A 175 -4.46 -32.27 10.70
CA ARG A 175 -3.24 -32.07 9.92
C ARG A 175 -2.83 -30.59 9.95
N GLN A 176 -1.69 -30.28 10.54
CA GLN A 176 -1.13 -28.92 10.60
C GLN A 176 0.16 -28.85 9.81
N GLN A 177 0.31 -27.84 8.96
CA GLN A 177 1.53 -27.60 8.21
C GLN A 177 2.52 -26.80 9.05
N LEU A 178 3.79 -26.96 8.74
CA LEU A 178 4.87 -26.31 9.48
C LEU A 178 5.43 -25.12 8.72
N ASN A 179 5.81 -24.08 9.45
CA ASN A 179 6.75 -23.09 8.96
C ASN A 179 8.18 -23.58 9.24
N GLN A 180 8.97 -23.84 8.20
CA GLN A 180 10.31 -24.41 8.35
C GLN A 180 11.40 -23.36 8.62
N ILE A 181 11.06 -22.08 8.55
CA ILE A 181 11.93 -20.95 8.89
C ILE A 181 11.34 -20.13 10.04
N THR A 182 12.08 -19.11 10.49
CA THR A 182 11.63 -18.20 11.55
C THR A 182 10.42 -17.40 11.09
N ALA A 183 9.49 -17.08 11.98
CA ALA A 183 8.35 -16.22 11.66
C ALA A 183 8.73 -14.72 11.67
N PHE A 184 9.81 -14.37 12.38
CA PHE A 184 10.22 -12.99 12.59
C PHE A 184 10.76 -12.34 11.31
N ILE A 185 10.57 -11.04 11.18
CA ILE A 185 11.30 -10.23 10.20
C ILE A 185 12.70 -9.99 10.78
N ASP A 186 13.56 -11.01 10.70
CA ASP A 186 14.87 -11.07 11.33
C ASP A 186 16.02 -11.26 10.32
N GLY A 187 15.73 -11.04 9.03
CA GLY A 187 16.71 -11.13 7.96
C GLY A 187 17.24 -12.55 7.77
N SER A 188 16.55 -13.59 8.24
CA SER A 188 16.85 -14.99 7.94
C SER A 188 17.00 -15.26 6.43
N VAL A 189 16.35 -14.49 5.56
CA VAL A 189 16.57 -14.53 4.10
C VAL A 189 18.03 -14.20 3.72
N VAL A 190 18.74 -13.41 4.54
CA VAL A 190 20.16 -13.06 4.42
C VAL A 190 21.04 -13.95 5.28
N TYR A 191 20.61 -14.29 6.50
CA TYR A 191 21.46 -14.89 7.54
C TYR A 191 21.26 -16.40 7.74
N GLY A 192 20.19 -16.96 7.19
CA GLY A 192 19.75 -18.33 7.40
C GLY A 192 18.88 -18.50 8.65
N SER A 193 18.14 -19.60 8.70
CA SER A 193 17.34 -20.03 9.85
C SER A 193 17.93 -21.23 10.59
N ASP A 194 19.12 -21.70 10.18
CA ASP A 194 19.85 -22.77 10.84
C ASP A 194 21.36 -22.46 10.96
N ASP A 195 21.99 -22.97 12.02
CA ASP A 195 23.40 -22.70 12.35
C ASP A 195 24.38 -23.15 11.25
N ILE A 196 24.07 -24.21 10.50
CA ILE A 196 24.96 -24.75 9.47
C ILE A 196 25.03 -23.77 8.30
N ARG A 197 23.86 -23.34 7.80
CA ARG A 197 23.76 -22.35 6.74
C ARG A 197 24.30 -21.00 7.17
N ALA A 198 23.93 -20.53 8.37
CA ALA A 198 24.42 -19.26 8.89
C ALA A 198 25.95 -19.22 9.02
N ALA A 199 26.56 -20.31 9.48
CA ALA A 199 28.02 -20.42 9.53
C ALA A 199 28.64 -20.46 8.12
N GLU A 200 28.02 -21.14 7.16
CA GLU A 200 28.54 -21.22 5.80
C GLU A 200 28.51 -19.87 5.07
N LEU A 201 27.61 -18.95 5.45
CA LEU A 201 27.54 -17.62 4.87
C LEU A 201 28.60 -16.65 5.41
N ARG A 202 29.30 -16.97 6.50
CA ARG A 202 30.23 -16.06 7.19
C ARG A 202 31.68 -16.26 6.80
N THR A 203 32.45 -15.17 6.74
CA THR A 203 33.91 -15.24 6.60
C THR A 203 34.60 -15.61 7.93
N PHE A 204 33.95 -15.30 9.06
CA PHE A 204 34.55 -15.27 10.41
C PHE A 204 35.76 -14.33 10.52
N GLU A 205 35.80 -13.31 9.64
CA GLU A 205 36.78 -12.25 9.65
C GLU A 205 36.09 -10.89 9.40
N GLY A 206 36.35 -9.91 10.26
CA GLY A 206 35.81 -8.55 10.13
C GLY A 206 34.31 -8.42 10.38
N GLY A 207 33.65 -9.48 10.84
CA GLY A 207 32.20 -9.57 10.93
C GLY A 207 31.51 -9.74 9.58
N HIS A 208 32.24 -10.09 8.51
CA HIS A 208 31.69 -10.11 7.15
C HIS A 208 30.92 -11.39 6.79
N LEU A 209 29.99 -11.24 5.85
CA LEU A 209 29.44 -12.30 5.04
C LEU A 209 30.33 -12.55 3.81
N LYS A 210 30.38 -13.81 3.37
CA LYS A 210 31.11 -14.22 2.17
C LYS A 210 30.47 -13.58 0.93
N THR A 211 31.30 -13.22 -0.04
CA THR A 211 30.89 -12.78 -1.37
C THR A 211 31.69 -13.51 -2.44
N SER A 212 31.17 -13.54 -3.67
CA SER A 212 31.92 -13.92 -4.88
C SER A 212 32.43 -12.68 -5.61
N ASP A 213 33.09 -12.88 -6.76
CA ASP A 213 33.63 -11.78 -7.58
C ASP A 213 32.55 -10.74 -7.90
N GLY A 214 32.87 -9.45 -7.74
CA GLY A 214 31.92 -8.35 -7.92
C GLY A 214 31.01 -8.08 -6.72
N ASP A 215 31.38 -8.58 -5.54
CA ASP A 215 30.59 -8.47 -4.30
C ASP A 215 29.17 -9.00 -4.49
N LEU A 216 29.05 -10.11 -5.23
CA LEU A 216 27.82 -10.88 -5.41
C LEU A 216 27.68 -11.92 -4.30
N LEU A 217 26.52 -12.57 -4.20
CA LEU A 217 26.31 -13.70 -3.30
C LEU A 217 27.40 -14.79 -3.49
N PRO A 218 27.78 -15.52 -2.43
CA PRO A 218 28.70 -16.64 -2.56
C PRO A 218 28.03 -17.78 -3.34
N PHE A 219 28.82 -18.63 -3.99
CA PHE A 219 28.31 -19.84 -4.65
C PHE A 219 28.12 -20.99 -3.66
N ASN A 220 27.16 -21.88 -3.94
CA ASN A 220 26.81 -23.06 -3.12
C ASN A 220 27.86 -24.19 -3.22
N THR A 221 29.12 -23.86 -2.97
CA THR A 221 30.26 -24.78 -3.02
C THR A 221 30.21 -25.85 -1.93
N ALA A 222 29.45 -25.62 -0.85
CA ALA A 222 29.20 -26.58 0.22
C ALA A 222 28.10 -27.62 -0.12
N GLY A 223 27.34 -27.42 -1.21
CA GLY A 223 26.28 -28.34 -1.62
C GLY A 223 25.10 -28.40 -0.65
N LEU A 224 24.77 -27.27 -0.01
CA LEU A 224 23.59 -27.14 0.85
C LEU A 224 22.31 -27.18 0.01
N ASP A 225 21.20 -27.56 0.63
CA ASP A 225 19.90 -27.67 -0.06
C ASP A 225 19.43 -26.31 -0.59
N ASN A 226 19.15 -26.21 -1.88
CA ASN A 226 18.54 -25.02 -2.47
C ASN A 226 17.39 -25.44 -3.39
N ALA A 227 16.44 -24.53 -3.60
CA ALA A 227 15.56 -24.63 -4.76
C ALA A 227 16.43 -24.62 -6.04
N GLY A 228 16.15 -25.54 -6.96
CA GLY A 228 17.02 -25.78 -8.13
C GLY A 228 18.15 -26.79 -7.88
N GLY A 229 18.32 -27.30 -6.66
CA GLY A 229 19.26 -28.38 -6.31
C GLY A 229 20.55 -27.89 -5.63
N THR A 230 21.51 -28.80 -5.46
CA THR A 230 22.74 -28.57 -4.67
C THR A 230 23.96 -28.19 -5.53
N SER A 231 23.73 -27.64 -6.73
CA SER A 231 24.81 -27.30 -7.68
C SER A 231 25.69 -26.16 -7.16
N ASP A 232 27.00 -26.25 -7.39
CA ASP A 232 27.98 -25.20 -7.06
C ASP A 232 27.91 -23.99 -8.00
N THR A 233 27.10 -24.06 -9.05
CA THR A 233 26.80 -22.93 -9.96
C THR A 233 25.70 -22.02 -9.45
N LEU A 234 24.94 -22.44 -8.42
CA LEU A 234 23.88 -21.64 -7.81
C LEU A 234 24.46 -20.76 -6.71
N PHE A 235 23.87 -19.59 -6.48
CA PHE A 235 24.19 -18.76 -5.33
C PHE A 235 23.73 -19.44 -4.03
N LEU A 236 24.38 -19.10 -2.93
CA LEU A 236 24.00 -19.45 -1.58
C LEU A 236 23.65 -18.18 -0.81
N ALA A 237 22.50 -18.20 -0.14
CA ALA A 237 22.04 -17.14 0.75
C ALA A 237 21.34 -17.76 1.97
N GLY A 238 20.74 -16.91 2.81
CA GLY A 238 20.03 -17.35 4.00
C GLY A 238 18.81 -18.21 3.69
N ASP A 239 18.00 -17.84 2.71
CA ASP A 239 16.87 -18.66 2.25
C ASP A 239 17.24 -19.59 1.07
N VAL A 240 16.61 -20.76 1.02
CA VAL A 240 16.87 -21.81 0.01
C VAL A 240 16.41 -21.41 -1.40
N ARG A 241 15.51 -20.44 -1.54
CA ARG A 241 14.90 -20.00 -2.80
C ARG A 241 15.62 -18.83 -3.46
N ALA A 242 16.81 -18.44 -2.96
CA ALA A 242 17.59 -17.31 -3.46
C ALA A 242 17.76 -17.23 -4.99
N ASN A 243 17.84 -18.39 -5.65
CA ASN A 243 18.05 -18.50 -7.10
C ASN A 243 16.74 -18.57 -7.90
N GLU A 244 15.57 -18.46 -7.27
CA GLU A 244 14.30 -18.60 -7.96
C GLU A 244 14.23 -17.65 -9.14
N ASN A 245 14.53 -16.36 -8.96
CA ASN A 245 14.69 -15.41 -10.07
C ASN A 245 15.83 -14.42 -9.82
N VAL A 246 16.33 -13.79 -10.89
CA VAL A 246 17.51 -12.91 -10.83
C VAL A 246 17.28 -11.59 -10.07
N LEU A 247 16.04 -11.08 -10.01
CA LEU A 247 15.73 -9.88 -9.22
C LEU A 247 15.78 -10.17 -7.72
N LEU A 248 15.30 -11.35 -7.30
CA LEU A 248 15.44 -11.83 -5.91
C LEU A 248 16.91 -12.00 -5.53
N SER A 249 17.72 -12.67 -6.36
CA SER A 249 19.17 -12.78 -6.11
C SER A 249 19.87 -11.40 -6.06
N SER A 250 19.40 -10.45 -6.88
CA SER A 250 19.91 -9.07 -6.88
C SER A 250 19.57 -8.34 -5.58
N MET A 251 18.34 -8.49 -5.07
CA MET A 251 17.90 -7.93 -3.79
C MET A 251 18.70 -8.55 -2.63
N GLN A 252 18.91 -9.86 -2.61
CA GLN A 252 19.71 -10.50 -1.57
C GLN A 252 21.19 -10.07 -1.62
N THR A 253 21.76 -9.91 -2.81
CA THR A 253 23.10 -9.34 -2.99
C THR A 253 23.21 -7.94 -2.36
N LEU A 254 22.20 -7.09 -2.58
CA LEU A 254 22.15 -5.74 -2.02
C LEU A 254 22.27 -5.74 -0.49
N TRP A 255 21.55 -6.65 0.18
CA TRP A 255 21.55 -6.74 1.64
C TRP A 255 22.82 -7.36 2.23
N VAL A 256 23.48 -8.27 1.51
CA VAL A 256 24.84 -8.74 1.86
C VAL A 256 25.85 -7.60 1.80
N ARG A 257 25.75 -6.73 0.79
CA ARG A 257 26.60 -5.52 0.68
C ARG A 257 26.34 -4.55 1.84
N GLU A 258 25.09 -4.29 2.18
CA GLU A 258 24.75 -3.40 3.31
C GLU A 258 25.30 -3.93 4.63
N HIS A 259 25.21 -5.25 4.88
CA HIS A 259 25.81 -5.89 6.04
C HIS A 259 27.32 -5.63 6.13
N ASN A 260 28.07 -5.96 5.07
CA ASN A 260 29.53 -5.82 5.06
C ASN A 260 29.95 -4.35 5.22
N ARG A 261 29.21 -3.44 4.59
CA ARG A 261 29.40 -1.98 4.72
C ARG A 261 29.21 -1.51 6.17
N ILE A 262 28.17 -1.99 6.87
CA ILE A 262 27.92 -1.64 8.28
C ILE A 262 28.99 -2.26 9.18
N ALA A 263 29.40 -3.52 8.94
CA ALA A 263 30.47 -4.16 9.70
C ALA A 263 31.79 -3.35 9.61
N ASP A 264 32.14 -2.86 8.43
CA ASP A 264 33.29 -1.97 8.23
C ASP A 264 33.14 -0.63 8.95
N GLU A 265 31.95 -0.01 8.93
CA GLU A 265 31.69 1.20 9.69
C GLU A 265 31.87 0.98 11.21
N LEU A 266 31.39 -0.15 11.72
CA LEU A 266 31.51 -0.50 13.14
C LEU A 266 32.98 -0.73 13.52
N ALA A 267 33.72 -1.48 12.70
CA ALA A 267 35.15 -1.73 12.92
C ALA A 267 35.99 -0.45 12.86
N ALA A 268 35.64 0.49 11.97
CA ALA A 268 36.29 1.79 11.88
C ALA A 268 36.02 2.69 13.10
N ARG A 269 34.81 2.60 13.68
CA ARG A 269 34.41 3.35 14.87
C ARG A 269 35.03 2.79 16.14
N ASP A 270 35.03 1.48 16.30
CA ASP A 270 35.64 0.79 17.44
C ASP A 270 36.47 -0.42 16.97
N PRO A 271 37.79 -0.23 16.75
CA PRO A 271 38.70 -1.31 16.37
C PRO A 271 38.90 -2.39 17.43
N SER A 272 38.32 -2.27 18.62
CA SER A 272 38.42 -3.27 19.69
C SER A 272 37.34 -4.35 19.63
N LEU A 273 36.31 -4.17 18.80
CA LEU A 273 35.24 -5.14 18.59
C LEU A 273 35.80 -6.43 17.97
N THR A 274 35.30 -7.58 18.45
CA THR A 274 35.62 -8.88 17.87
C THR A 274 34.83 -9.11 16.58
N ASP A 275 35.24 -10.11 15.79
CA ASP A 275 34.49 -10.58 14.61
C ASP A 275 32.99 -10.81 14.92
N GLU A 276 32.71 -11.57 15.98
CA GLU A 276 31.33 -11.87 16.39
C GLU A 276 30.56 -10.61 16.79
N GLN A 277 31.21 -9.65 17.47
CA GLN A 277 30.58 -8.40 17.84
C GLN A 277 30.26 -7.51 16.62
N LEU A 278 31.13 -7.53 15.61
CA LEU A 278 30.92 -6.84 14.34
C LEU A 278 29.77 -7.47 13.55
N TYR A 279 29.78 -8.80 13.41
CA TYR A 279 28.72 -9.56 12.72
C TYR A 279 27.35 -9.32 13.36
N GLN A 280 27.22 -9.49 14.69
CA GLN A 280 25.94 -9.29 15.37
C GLN A 280 25.51 -7.82 15.38
N GLY A 281 26.47 -6.89 15.45
CA GLY A 281 26.19 -5.46 15.32
C GLY A 281 25.61 -5.10 13.95
N ALA A 282 26.25 -5.57 12.88
CA ALA A 282 25.80 -5.36 11.51
C ALA A 282 24.47 -6.06 11.22
N ARG A 283 24.33 -7.35 11.61
CA ARG A 283 23.09 -8.12 11.49
C ARG A 283 21.92 -7.36 12.12
N ARG A 284 22.08 -6.89 13.36
CA ARG A 284 21.02 -6.16 14.07
C ARG A 284 20.58 -4.88 13.38
N VAL A 285 21.49 -4.11 12.78
CA VAL A 285 21.15 -2.88 12.05
C VAL A 285 20.45 -3.20 10.73
N VAL A 286 20.92 -4.20 9.98
CA VAL A 286 20.27 -4.64 8.74
C VAL A 286 18.84 -5.12 8.99
N ILE A 287 18.63 -5.95 10.03
CA ILE A 287 17.30 -6.39 10.45
C ILE A 287 16.40 -5.19 10.72
N ALA A 288 16.92 -4.20 11.45
CA ALA A 288 16.18 -3.01 11.78
C ALA A 288 15.83 -2.14 10.55
N GLU A 289 16.71 -2.07 9.55
CA GLU A 289 16.43 -1.39 8.28
C GLU A 289 15.36 -2.14 7.46
N ILE A 290 15.41 -3.48 7.40
CA ILE A 290 14.36 -4.30 6.76
C ILE A 290 13.01 -4.08 7.45
N GLN A 291 12.96 -4.15 8.79
CA GLN A 291 11.75 -3.90 9.57
C GLN A 291 11.20 -2.48 9.33
N ALA A 292 12.07 -1.47 9.33
CA ALA A 292 11.68 -0.08 9.09
C ALA A 292 11.11 0.11 7.67
N ILE A 293 11.79 -0.38 6.64
CA ILE A 293 11.32 -0.27 5.24
C ILE A 293 9.98 -1.00 5.05
N THR A 294 9.82 -2.19 5.63
CA THR A 294 8.58 -2.95 5.55
C THR A 294 7.40 -2.16 6.08
N TYR A 295 7.50 -1.58 7.28
CA TYR A 295 6.36 -0.90 7.91
C TYR A 295 6.21 0.57 7.50
N ASN A 296 7.28 1.22 7.05
CA ASN A 296 7.26 2.64 6.72
C ASN A 296 7.12 2.93 5.22
N GLU A 297 7.34 1.94 4.34
CA GLU A 297 7.23 2.10 2.88
C GLU A 297 6.38 1.01 2.23
N PHE A 298 6.71 -0.27 2.43
CA PHE A 298 6.04 -1.38 1.74
C PHE A 298 4.57 -1.56 2.15
N LEU A 299 4.29 -1.69 3.46
CA LEU A 299 2.92 -1.89 3.95
C LEU A 299 2.02 -0.68 3.65
N PRO A 300 2.45 0.59 3.82
CA PRO A 300 1.67 1.74 3.37
C PRO A 300 1.46 1.79 1.85
N ALA A 301 2.43 1.33 1.05
CA ALA A 301 2.24 1.21 -0.40
C ALA A 301 1.18 0.15 -0.73
N LEU A 302 1.20 -1.02 -0.07
CA LEU A 302 0.26 -2.12 -0.32
C LEU A 302 -1.14 -1.85 0.25
N LEU A 303 -1.24 -1.43 1.51
CA LEU A 303 -2.49 -1.38 2.29
C LEU A 303 -3.06 0.04 2.47
N GLY A 304 -2.30 1.07 2.09
CA GLY A 304 -2.69 2.46 2.32
C GLY A 304 -2.85 2.78 3.80
N SER A 305 -3.96 3.44 4.14
CA SER A 305 -4.30 3.79 5.53
C SER A 305 -4.70 2.59 6.39
N ASN A 306 -4.81 1.39 5.79
CA ASN A 306 -5.09 0.15 6.50
C ASN A 306 -3.82 -0.61 6.92
N ALA A 307 -2.64 -0.04 6.67
CA ALA A 307 -1.39 -0.58 7.20
C ALA A 307 -1.39 -0.52 8.75
N PRO A 308 -0.66 -1.44 9.44
CA PRO A 308 -0.54 -1.42 10.90
C PRO A 308 -0.12 -0.05 11.44
N GLY A 309 -0.79 0.43 12.49
CA GLY A 309 -0.60 1.77 13.07
C GLY A 309 0.72 1.96 13.84
N ASP A 310 0.77 2.87 14.81
CA ASP A 310 1.98 3.09 15.61
C ASP A 310 2.40 1.85 16.45
N TYR A 311 3.70 1.73 16.73
CA TYR A 311 4.20 0.67 17.60
C TYR A 311 3.88 0.93 19.07
N GLU A 312 3.15 0.00 19.71
CA GLU A 312 2.72 0.13 21.11
C GLU A 312 3.67 -0.52 22.12
N GLY A 313 4.72 -1.21 21.66
CA GLY A 313 5.66 -1.96 22.50
C GLY A 313 5.55 -3.47 22.32
N TYR A 314 6.54 -4.19 22.85
CA TYR A 314 6.57 -5.66 22.83
C TYR A 314 5.56 -6.23 23.83
N ASP A 315 4.71 -7.13 23.38
CA ASP A 315 3.77 -7.89 24.23
C ASP A 315 4.15 -9.38 24.24
N PRO A 316 4.63 -9.92 25.39
CA PRO A 316 5.00 -11.34 25.49
C PRO A 316 3.81 -12.30 25.42
N ASN A 317 2.57 -11.81 25.37
CA ASN A 317 1.37 -12.64 25.21
C ASN A 317 0.91 -12.74 23.74
N VAL A 318 1.55 -12.02 22.82
CA VAL A 318 1.27 -12.10 21.39
C VAL A 318 2.12 -13.20 20.77
N ASP A 319 1.47 -14.11 20.03
CA ASP A 319 2.12 -15.16 19.26
C ASP A 319 2.46 -14.64 17.85
N PRO A 320 3.76 -14.50 17.51
CA PRO A 320 4.21 -14.02 16.20
C PRO A 320 4.11 -15.09 15.09
N GLY A 321 3.71 -16.33 15.40
CA GLY A 321 3.65 -17.42 14.41
C GLY A 321 2.92 -17.06 13.12
N ILE A 322 3.32 -17.65 12.00
CA ILE A 322 2.69 -17.37 10.70
C ILE A 322 1.34 -18.05 10.61
N ALA A 323 0.29 -17.31 10.25
CA ALA A 323 -1.03 -17.85 10.04
C ALA A 323 -1.09 -18.66 8.74
N ASN A 324 -1.78 -19.81 8.77
CA ASN A 324 -1.93 -20.69 7.62
C ASN A 324 -2.62 -19.98 6.44
N ILE A 325 -3.67 -19.19 6.71
CA ILE A 325 -4.36 -18.37 5.68
C ILE A 325 -3.47 -17.26 5.11
N PHE A 326 -2.53 -16.72 5.92
CA PHE A 326 -1.59 -15.70 5.46
C PHE A 326 -0.62 -16.29 4.42
N SER A 327 0.17 -17.30 4.79
CA SER A 327 1.22 -17.85 3.90
C SER A 327 0.67 -18.66 2.72
N THR A 328 -0.54 -19.21 2.88
CA THR A 328 -1.13 -20.12 1.88
C THR A 328 -2.09 -19.41 0.92
N ALA A 329 -2.66 -18.27 1.31
CA ALA A 329 -3.54 -17.47 0.47
C ALA A 329 -3.10 -16.00 0.42
N ALA A 330 -3.31 -15.22 1.48
CA ALA A 330 -3.25 -13.76 1.39
C ALA A 330 -1.90 -13.22 0.91
N TYR A 331 -0.77 -13.76 1.40
CA TYR A 331 0.56 -13.26 1.06
C TYR A 331 1.10 -13.78 -0.29
N ARG A 332 0.34 -14.66 -0.94
CA ARG A 332 0.59 -15.10 -2.34
C ARG A 332 -0.01 -14.15 -3.38
N LEU A 333 -0.51 -12.99 -2.94
CA LEU A 333 -1.00 -11.92 -3.82
C LEU A 333 0.07 -11.41 -4.79
N GLY A 334 1.36 -11.52 -4.43
CA GLY A 334 2.46 -11.04 -5.27
C GLY A 334 2.54 -11.75 -6.63
N HIS A 335 1.91 -12.91 -6.78
CA HIS A 335 1.91 -13.66 -8.04
C HIS A 335 1.11 -12.99 -9.16
N SER A 336 0.11 -12.14 -8.87
CA SER A 336 -0.61 -11.37 -9.90
C SER A 336 0.14 -10.10 -10.31
N LEU A 337 1.04 -9.60 -9.47
CA LEU A 337 1.82 -8.37 -9.72
C LEU A 337 2.99 -8.56 -10.71
N LEU A 338 3.31 -9.80 -11.08
CA LEU A 338 4.51 -10.14 -11.85
C LEU A 338 4.45 -9.62 -13.29
N SER A 339 5.51 -8.92 -13.70
CA SER A 339 5.69 -8.46 -15.08
C SER A 339 6.25 -9.58 -16.00
N PRO A 340 5.81 -9.69 -17.26
CA PRO A 340 6.28 -10.75 -18.19
C PRO A 340 7.72 -10.54 -18.66
N GLU A 341 8.24 -9.32 -18.53
CA GLU A 341 9.63 -8.99 -18.77
C GLU A 341 10.16 -8.16 -17.59
N LEU A 342 11.41 -8.38 -17.24
CA LEU A 342 12.19 -7.56 -16.31
C LEU A 342 12.95 -6.50 -17.09
N GLN A 343 12.65 -5.23 -16.86
CA GLN A 343 13.40 -4.13 -17.46
C GLN A 343 14.85 -4.10 -16.97
N ARG A 344 15.78 -3.82 -17.89
CA ARG A 344 17.21 -3.63 -17.57
C ARG A 344 17.65 -2.25 -18.02
N ILE A 345 17.76 -1.32 -17.08
CA ILE A 345 17.96 0.11 -17.36
C ILE A 345 19.38 0.54 -17.01
N GLY A 346 20.09 1.07 -18.00
CA GLY A 346 21.44 1.59 -17.87
C GLY A 346 21.51 2.92 -17.11
N ALA A 347 22.73 3.38 -16.83
CA ALA A 347 22.97 4.62 -16.11
C ALA A 347 22.50 5.89 -16.85
N ASP A 348 22.32 5.81 -18.17
CA ASP A 348 21.78 6.91 -18.99
C ASP A 348 20.25 6.93 -19.07
N GLY A 349 19.57 5.98 -18.40
CA GLY A 349 18.12 5.83 -18.40
C GLY A 349 17.55 5.09 -19.61
N SER A 350 18.39 4.55 -20.50
CA SER A 350 17.97 3.70 -21.61
C SER A 350 18.05 2.22 -21.26
N VAL A 351 17.34 1.37 -22.02
CA VAL A 351 17.50 -0.08 -21.94
C VAL A 351 18.92 -0.44 -22.35
N ILE A 352 19.60 -1.32 -21.59
CA ILE A 352 20.96 -1.77 -21.90
C ILE A 352 21.03 -2.54 -23.23
N ASP A 353 22.24 -2.70 -23.78
CA ASP A 353 22.45 -3.34 -25.10
C ASP A 353 21.91 -4.77 -25.18
N GLU A 354 21.87 -5.49 -24.06
CA GLU A 354 21.32 -6.84 -23.93
C GLU A 354 19.77 -6.89 -23.97
N GLY A 355 19.08 -5.74 -23.89
CA GLY A 355 17.63 -5.65 -23.90
C GLY A 355 16.98 -5.98 -22.54
N ASN A 356 15.65 -6.08 -22.49
CA ASN A 356 14.93 -6.61 -21.32
C ASN A 356 15.08 -8.14 -21.23
N LEU A 357 14.79 -8.70 -20.05
CA LEU A 357 14.85 -10.15 -19.81
C LEU A 357 13.43 -10.70 -19.60
N ALA A 358 13.00 -11.66 -20.42
CA ALA A 358 11.71 -12.34 -20.19
C ALA A 358 11.70 -13.05 -18.83
N LEU A 359 10.62 -12.95 -18.06
CA LEU A 359 10.54 -13.50 -16.71
C LEU A 359 10.79 -15.02 -16.71
N GLN A 360 10.22 -15.76 -17.67
CA GLN A 360 10.49 -17.19 -17.82
C GLN A 360 11.99 -17.55 -17.99
N SER A 361 12.81 -16.60 -18.47
CA SER A 361 14.27 -16.79 -18.66
C SER A 361 15.09 -16.28 -17.46
N ALA A 362 14.45 -15.63 -16.50
CA ALA A 362 15.05 -15.18 -15.25
C ALA A 362 15.11 -16.28 -14.19
N PHE A 363 14.34 -17.36 -14.34
CA PHE A 363 14.28 -18.41 -13.31
C PHE A 363 15.56 -19.27 -13.27
N PHE A 364 16.12 -19.47 -12.08
CA PHE A 364 17.31 -20.32 -11.85
C PHE A 364 18.49 -20.03 -12.77
N ASN A 365 18.69 -18.76 -13.13
CA ASN A 365 19.69 -18.30 -14.09
C ASN A 365 20.69 -17.29 -13.46
N PRO A 366 21.53 -17.72 -12.50
CA PRO A 366 22.47 -16.82 -11.82
C PRO A 366 23.50 -16.17 -12.76
N SER A 367 23.75 -16.74 -13.95
CA SER A 367 24.68 -16.15 -14.94
C SER A 367 24.30 -14.74 -15.35
N GLU A 368 23.01 -14.38 -15.40
CA GLU A 368 22.60 -13.01 -15.75
C GLU A 368 23.11 -12.00 -14.73
N VAL A 369 23.12 -12.35 -13.44
CA VAL A 369 23.63 -11.49 -12.37
C VAL A 369 25.15 -11.46 -12.39
N VAL A 370 25.80 -12.59 -12.67
CA VAL A 370 27.27 -12.68 -12.78
C VAL A 370 27.81 -11.83 -13.94
N ASP A 371 27.17 -11.92 -15.11
CA ASP A 371 27.65 -11.29 -16.33
C ASP A 371 27.31 -9.79 -16.39
N HIS A 372 26.19 -9.37 -15.80
CA HIS A 372 25.65 -8.02 -15.95
C HIS A 372 25.53 -7.23 -14.64
N GLY A 373 25.80 -7.84 -13.49
CA GLY A 373 25.61 -7.23 -12.17
C GLY A 373 24.13 -7.00 -11.82
N ILE A 374 23.89 -6.21 -10.79
CA ILE A 374 22.54 -5.98 -10.23
C ILE A 374 21.95 -4.61 -10.61
N ASP A 375 22.78 -3.65 -11.01
CA ASP A 375 22.38 -2.25 -11.13
C ASP A 375 21.30 -2.00 -12.19
N SER A 376 21.35 -2.70 -13.31
CA SER A 376 20.38 -2.52 -14.40
C SER A 376 19.01 -3.07 -14.04
N LEU A 377 18.98 -4.20 -13.34
CA LEU A 377 17.77 -4.85 -12.82
C LEU A 377 17.13 -4.00 -11.72
N LEU A 378 17.91 -3.52 -10.75
CA LEU A 378 17.39 -2.66 -9.67
C LEU A 378 16.87 -1.32 -10.20
N ARG A 379 17.54 -0.68 -11.18
CA ARG A 379 16.97 0.50 -11.87
C ARG A 379 15.68 0.18 -12.63
N GLY A 380 15.63 -0.99 -13.28
CA GLY A 380 14.45 -1.49 -13.97
C GLY A 380 13.27 -1.67 -13.03
N ALA A 381 13.47 -2.36 -11.91
CA ALA A 381 12.45 -2.56 -10.89
C ALA A 381 11.92 -1.24 -10.30
N ALA A 382 12.78 -0.20 -10.24
CA ALA A 382 12.38 1.14 -9.81
C ALA A 382 11.54 1.91 -10.84
N THR A 383 11.54 1.49 -12.11
CA THR A 383 10.97 2.24 -13.23
C THR A 383 9.75 1.54 -13.81
N GLN A 384 9.78 0.21 -13.86
CA GLN A 384 8.71 -0.61 -14.37
C GLN A 384 7.57 -0.66 -13.36
N LEU A 385 6.37 -0.32 -13.83
CA LEU A 385 5.15 -0.52 -13.06
C LEU A 385 4.80 -2.01 -13.06
N ALA A 386 4.41 -2.52 -11.89
CA ALA A 386 3.95 -3.89 -11.71
C ALA A 386 2.65 -4.14 -12.48
N GLN A 387 2.31 -5.40 -12.69
CA GLN A 387 0.94 -5.73 -13.10
C GLN A 387 -0.05 -5.44 -11.96
N GLU A 388 -1.35 -5.39 -12.29
CA GLU A 388 -2.39 -5.14 -11.30
C GLU A 388 -2.54 -6.28 -10.29
N LEU A 389 -2.95 -5.94 -9.06
CA LEU A 389 -3.28 -6.91 -8.03
C LEU A 389 -4.75 -7.35 -8.21
N ASP A 390 -4.96 -8.38 -9.02
CA ASP A 390 -6.28 -8.95 -9.27
C ASP A 390 -6.20 -10.48 -9.40
N ASN A 391 -7.25 -11.11 -9.94
CA ASN A 391 -7.24 -12.55 -10.19
C ASN A 391 -6.33 -12.98 -11.35
N GLN A 392 -5.87 -12.06 -12.20
CA GLN A 392 -5.14 -12.36 -13.42
C GLN A 392 -3.66 -12.63 -13.14
N VAL A 393 -3.09 -13.55 -13.91
CA VAL A 393 -1.70 -13.98 -13.78
C VAL A 393 -1.11 -14.18 -15.17
N ILE A 394 0.05 -13.58 -15.41
CA ILE A 394 0.77 -13.67 -16.69
C ILE A 394 1.11 -15.12 -17.07
N ASP A 395 1.16 -15.39 -18.38
CA ASP A 395 1.39 -16.72 -18.91
C ASP A 395 2.77 -17.30 -18.55
N ASP A 396 3.80 -16.47 -18.35
CA ASP A 396 5.15 -16.90 -17.94
C ASP A 396 5.14 -17.76 -16.67
N VAL A 397 4.25 -17.47 -15.72
CA VAL A 397 4.12 -18.24 -14.47
C VAL A 397 2.83 -19.08 -14.39
N ARG A 398 1.84 -18.79 -15.24
CA ARG A 398 0.57 -19.54 -15.30
C ARG A 398 0.61 -20.74 -16.25
N ASN A 399 1.43 -20.70 -17.30
CA ASN A 399 1.50 -21.75 -18.33
C ASN A 399 2.92 -22.27 -18.60
N PHE A 400 3.96 -21.47 -18.35
CA PHE A 400 5.33 -21.78 -18.76
C PHE A 400 6.32 -21.96 -17.61
N LEU A 401 5.85 -21.90 -16.35
CA LEU A 401 6.72 -21.98 -15.19
C LEU A 401 7.50 -23.32 -15.24
N PHE A 402 8.82 -23.23 -15.40
CA PHE A 402 9.75 -24.36 -15.50
C PHE A 402 9.61 -25.30 -16.72
N GLY A 403 8.89 -24.91 -17.79
CA GLY A 403 8.96 -25.66 -19.04
C GLY A 403 7.95 -25.27 -20.13
N PRO A 404 8.25 -25.56 -21.42
CA PRO A 404 7.33 -25.28 -22.52
C PRO A 404 6.10 -26.22 -22.52
N PRO A 405 5.03 -25.90 -23.30
CA PRO A 405 3.82 -26.72 -23.40
C PRO A 405 4.10 -28.19 -23.71
N GLY A 406 3.44 -29.09 -22.98
CA GLY A 406 3.61 -30.55 -23.13
C GLY A 406 4.98 -31.10 -22.68
N ALA A 407 5.86 -30.27 -22.10
CA ALA A 407 7.16 -30.68 -21.56
C ALA A 407 7.24 -30.69 -20.02
N GLY A 408 6.13 -30.47 -19.33
CA GLY A 408 6.05 -30.53 -17.86
C GLY A 408 6.34 -29.21 -17.13
N GLY A 409 5.73 -28.10 -17.59
CA GLY A 409 5.71 -26.84 -16.84
C GLY A 409 4.74 -26.87 -15.65
N PHE A 410 4.52 -25.69 -15.05
CA PHE A 410 3.68 -25.50 -13.87
C PHE A 410 2.72 -24.32 -14.08
N ASP A 411 1.60 -24.34 -13.36
CA ASP A 411 0.64 -23.23 -13.28
C ASP A 411 0.59 -22.74 -11.84
N LEU A 412 1.11 -21.53 -11.61
CA LEU A 412 1.21 -20.95 -10.27
C LEU A 412 -0.15 -20.61 -9.66
N ALA A 413 -1.13 -20.17 -10.45
CA ALA A 413 -2.49 -19.93 -9.95
C ALA A 413 -3.14 -21.25 -9.52
N SER A 414 -3.00 -22.29 -10.34
CA SER A 414 -3.48 -23.63 -9.98
C SER A 414 -2.77 -24.19 -8.75
N LEU A 415 -1.47 -23.93 -8.58
CA LEU A 415 -0.70 -24.29 -7.39
C LEU A 415 -1.32 -23.65 -6.15
N ASN A 416 -1.57 -22.34 -6.18
CA ASN A 416 -2.07 -21.59 -5.01
C ASN A 416 -3.43 -22.14 -4.55
N ILE A 417 -4.33 -22.36 -5.51
CA ILE A 417 -5.65 -22.96 -5.23
C ILE A 417 -5.50 -24.35 -4.63
N GLN A 418 -4.73 -25.23 -5.29
CA GLN A 418 -4.55 -26.61 -4.85
C GLN A 418 -3.83 -26.70 -3.50
N ARG A 419 -2.88 -25.80 -3.23
CA ARG A 419 -2.16 -25.71 -1.96
C ARG A 419 -3.07 -25.24 -0.82
N GLY A 420 -3.98 -24.30 -1.09
CA GLY A 420 -5.03 -23.92 -0.13
C GLY A 420 -5.89 -25.12 0.28
N ARG A 421 -6.25 -25.97 -0.69
CA ARG A 421 -7.00 -27.21 -0.43
C ARG A 421 -6.18 -28.25 0.33
N ASP A 422 -4.90 -28.40 0.01
CA ASP A 422 -3.97 -29.27 0.74
C ASP A 422 -3.85 -28.87 2.22
N HIS A 423 -3.78 -27.56 2.47
CA HIS A 423 -3.69 -26.98 3.80
C HIS A 423 -5.04 -26.90 4.52
N GLY A 424 -6.13 -27.37 3.91
CA GLY A 424 -7.45 -27.32 4.55
C GLY A 424 -7.88 -25.91 4.90
N LEU A 425 -7.59 -24.92 4.05
CA LEU A 425 -8.11 -23.56 4.24
C LEU A 425 -9.64 -23.56 4.13
N ALA A 426 -10.27 -22.74 4.96
CA ALA A 426 -11.68 -22.41 4.83
C ALA A 426 -12.01 -21.87 3.42
N ASP A 427 -13.25 -22.06 2.97
CA ASP A 427 -13.77 -21.28 1.86
C ASP A 427 -13.72 -19.77 2.16
N TYR A 428 -13.79 -18.97 1.12
CA TYR A 428 -13.73 -17.51 1.18
C TYR A 428 -14.75 -16.90 2.16
N ASN A 429 -16.00 -17.35 2.15
CA ASN A 429 -17.05 -16.73 2.96
C ASN A 429 -16.89 -17.11 4.43
N GLN A 430 -16.50 -18.36 4.70
CA GLN A 430 -16.15 -18.81 6.05
C GLN A 430 -14.88 -18.11 6.57
N ALA A 431 -13.86 -17.91 5.72
CA ALA A 431 -12.67 -17.14 6.06
C ALA A 431 -13.02 -15.69 6.41
N ARG A 432 -13.95 -15.05 5.68
CA ARG A 432 -14.47 -13.71 6.05
C ARG A 432 -15.08 -13.71 7.45
N ILE A 433 -15.95 -14.67 7.75
CA ILE A 433 -16.59 -14.79 9.07
C ILE A 433 -15.55 -14.96 10.18
N ASP A 434 -14.58 -15.84 9.97
CA ASP A 434 -13.54 -16.16 10.96
C ASP A 434 -12.62 -14.95 11.21
N MET A 435 -12.39 -14.12 10.19
CA MET A 435 -11.67 -12.84 10.29
C MET A 435 -12.54 -11.68 10.78
N GLY A 436 -13.78 -11.94 11.20
CA GLY A 436 -14.68 -10.94 11.79
C GLY A 436 -15.39 -10.03 10.78
N LEU A 437 -15.36 -10.37 9.49
CA LEU A 437 -16.04 -9.65 8.43
C LEU A 437 -17.46 -10.18 8.20
N ALA A 438 -18.31 -9.36 7.59
CA ALA A 438 -19.63 -9.81 7.17
C ALA A 438 -19.50 -10.80 5.99
N PRO A 439 -20.23 -11.93 6.00
CA PRO A 439 -20.28 -12.80 4.84
C PRO A 439 -20.98 -12.09 3.68
N VAL A 440 -20.53 -12.39 2.45
CA VAL A 440 -21.22 -11.93 1.24
C VAL A 440 -22.41 -12.85 0.94
N THR A 441 -23.44 -12.30 0.30
CA THR A 441 -24.64 -13.05 -0.09
C THR A 441 -24.83 -13.17 -1.60
N SER A 442 -23.99 -12.48 -2.38
CA SER A 442 -24.02 -12.50 -3.84
C SER A 442 -22.63 -12.24 -4.42
N PHE A 443 -22.37 -12.72 -5.65
CA PHE A 443 -21.08 -12.51 -6.32
C PHE A 443 -20.78 -11.03 -6.62
N SER A 444 -21.82 -10.21 -6.81
CA SER A 444 -21.69 -8.76 -7.01
C SER A 444 -21.31 -7.98 -5.74
N GLU A 445 -21.37 -8.60 -4.56
CA GLU A 445 -20.82 -8.03 -3.33
C GLU A 445 -19.31 -8.28 -3.21
N ILE A 446 -18.74 -9.19 -4.03
CA ILE A 446 -17.30 -9.48 -4.05
C ILE A 446 -16.61 -8.47 -4.96
N SER A 447 -17.07 -8.34 -6.21
CA SER A 447 -16.47 -7.45 -7.21
C SER A 447 -17.51 -6.57 -7.88
N SER A 448 -17.17 -5.30 -8.03
CA SER A 448 -17.90 -4.33 -8.85
C SER A 448 -17.77 -4.61 -10.35
N ASP A 449 -16.79 -5.41 -10.78
CA ASP A 449 -16.66 -5.88 -12.15
C ASP A 449 -17.69 -7.01 -12.41
N PRO A 450 -18.71 -6.77 -13.26
CA PRO A 450 -19.73 -7.77 -13.55
C PRO A 450 -19.17 -9.00 -14.28
N GLU A 451 -18.04 -8.90 -14.98
CA GLU A 451 -17.40 -10.04 -15.64
C GLU A 451 -16.73 -10.96 -14.64
N VAL A 452 -16.01 -10.41 -13.66
CA VAL A 452 -15.41 -11.18 -12.55
C VAL A 452 -16.50 -11.88 -11.74
N ALA A 453 -17.55 -11.16 -11.35
CA ALA A 453 -18.68 -11.73 -10.62
C ALA A 453 -19.35 -12.89 -11.38
N ALA A 454 -19.57 -12.75 -12.69
CA ALA A 454 -20.17 -13.78 -13.53
C ALA A 454 -19.27 -15.03 -13.69
N LYS A 455 -17.94 -14.84 -13.81
CA LYS A 455 -16.97 -15.95 -13.86
C LYS A 455 -16.98 -16.73 -12.55
N LEU A 456 -16.96 -16.06 -11.41
CA LEU A 456 -17.06 -16.70 -10.09
C LEU A 456 -18.35 -17.51 -9.95
N GLU A 457 -19.50 -16.94 -10.36
CA GLU A 457 -20.78 -17.65 -10.34
C GLU A 457 -20.76 -18.91 -11.21
N SER A 458 -20.21 -18.80 -12.43
CA SER A 458 -20.09 -19.93 -13.36
C SER A 458 -19.17 -21.04 -12.83
N LEU A 459 -18.09 -20.68 -12.14
CA LEU A 459 -17.10 -21.63 -11.60
C LEU A 459 -17.60 -22.34 -10.35
N TYR A 460 -18.13 -21.59 -9.38
CA TYR A 460 -18.38 -22.10 -8.03
C TYR A 460 -19.85 -22.36 -7.71
N GLY A 461 -20.78 -21.69 -8.42
CA GLY A 461 -22.23 -21.79 -8.24
C GLY A 461 -22.77 -21.25 -6.90
N SER A 462 -21.95 -21.17 -5.86
CA SER A 462 -22.25 -20.58 -4.55
C SER A 462 -21.05 -19.76 -4.06
N VAL A 463 -21.31 -18.66 -3.34
CA VAL A 463 -20.27 -17.84 -2.68
C VAL A 463 -19.56 -18.60 -1.55
N ASP A 464 -20.21 -19.63 -0.98
CA ASP A 464 -19.66 -20.48 0.09
C ASP A 464 -18.72 -21.59 -0.44
N ASN A 465 -18.40 -21.60 -1.74
CA ASN A 465 -17.54 -22.62 -2.34
C ASN A 465 -16.21 -22.07 -2.87
N ILE A 466 -15.98 -20.76 -2.78
CA ILE A 466 -14.85 -20.09 -3.42
C ILE A 466 -13.58 -20.38 -2.62
N ASP A 467 -12.50 -20.80 -3.29
CA ASP A 467 -11.20 -20.94 -2.63
C ASP A 467 -10.70 -19.55 -2.15
N ALA A 468 -10.23 -19.45 -0.89
CA ALA A 468 -9.92 -18.16 -0.26
C ALA A 468 -8.95 -17.27 -1.05
N TRP A 469 -7.95 -17.86 -1.74
CA TRP A 469 -7.03 -17.10 -2.61
C TRP A 469 -7.75 -16.44 -3.79
N VAL A 470 -8.71 -17.14 -4.41
CA VAL A 470 -9.48 -16.62 -5.54
C VAL A 470 -10.45 -15.54 -5.09
N GLY A 471 -11.16 -15.79 -3.98
CA GLY A 471 -12.12 -14.83 -3.44
C GLY A 471 -11.46 -13.55 -2.96
N GLY A 472 -10.35 -13.64 -2.21
CA GLY A 472 -9.64 -12.47 -1.70
C GLY A 472 -8.99 -11.61 -2.80
N LEU A 473 -8.52 -12.21 -3.90
CA LEU A 473 -8.05 -11.46 -5.08
C LEU A 473 -9.17 -10.85 -5.92
N ALA A 474 -10.42 -11.34 -5.77
CA ALA A 474 -11.57 -10.84 -6.51
C ALA A 474 -12.25 -9.66 -5.82
N GLU A 475 -11.96 -9.40 -4.55
CA GLU A 475 -12.55 -8.29 -3.81
C GLU A 475 -12.14 -6.94 -4.40
N ASP A 476 -13.09 -6.01 -4.51
CA ASP A 476 -12.78 -4.62 -4.81
C ASP A 476 -11.76 -4.07 -3.80
N HIS A 477 -10.75 -3.34 -4.30
CA HIS A 477 -9.73 -2.77 -3.42
C HIS A 477 -10.32 -1.75 -2.45
N LEU A 478 -9.87 -1.78 -1.21
CA LEU A 478 -10.19 -0.72 -0.26
C LEU A 478 -9.56 0.61 -0.71
N PRO A 479 -10.17 1.76 -0.37
CA PRO A 479 -9.64 3.06 -0.77
C PRO A 479 -8.18 3.27 -0.34
N GLY A 480 -7.34 3.57 -1.33
CA GLY A 480 -5.90 3.77 -1.12
C GLY A 480 -5.12 2.50 -0.81
N SER A 481 -5.72 1.31 -0.95
CA SER A 481 -5.13 -0.02 -0.81
C SER A 481 -5.08 -0.72 -2.18
N SER A 482 -4.31 -1.81 -2.29
CA SER A 482 -4.31 -2.73 -3.44
C SER A 482 -4.96 -4.07 -3.12
N VAL A 483 -5.67 -4.17 -2.01
CA VAL A 483 -6.36 -5.38 -1.56
C VAL A 483 -7.74 -5.05 -1.02
N GLY A 484 -8.66 -6.02 -1.10
CA GLY A 484 -9.99 -5.94 -0.49
C GLY A 484 -9.98 -6.19 1.03
N GLU A 485 -11.19 -6.30 1.59
CA GLU A 485 -11.43 -6.46 3.03
C GLU A 485 -10.77 -7.70 3.65
N LEU A 486 -10.93 -8.89 3.05
CA LEU A 486 -10.42 -10.14 3.61
C LEU A 486 -8.90 -10.13 3.68
N PHE A 487 -8.24 -9.79 2.58
CA PHE A 487 -6.78 -9.74 2.56
C PHE A 487 -6.25 -8.59 3.41
N THR A 488 -6.93 -7.45 3.48
CA THR A 488 -6.57 -6.40 4.46
C THR A 488 -6.60 -6.94 5.88
N ALA A 489 -7.68 -7.64 6.28
CA ALA A 489 -7.80 -8.19 7.63
C ALA A 489 -6.71 -9.21 7.97
N VAL A 490 -6.40 -10.12 7.03
CA VAL A 490 -5.36 -11.15 7.22
C VAL A 490 -3.96 -10.54 7.28
N LEU A 491 -3.64 -9.60 6.37
CA LEU A 491 -2.32 -8.96 6.32
C LEU A 491 -2.11 -8.06 7.54
N ALA A 492 -3.10 -7.25 7.93
CA ALA A 492 -3.01 -6.39 9.10
C ALA A 492 -2.80 -7.22 10.39
N ASP A 493 -3.57 -8.28 10.61
CA ASP A 493 -3.38 -9.19 11.76
C ASP A 493 -1.95 -9.77 11.80
N GLN A 494 -1.49 -10.34 10.69
CA GLN A 494 -0.18 -10.98 10.66
C GLN A 494 0.94 -9.98 10.95
N PHE A 495 0.96 -8.84 10.26
CA PHE A 495 2.01 -7.84 10.46
C PHE A 495 1.91 -7.14 11.82
N GLU A 496 0.73 -7.02 12.43
CA GLU A 496 0.62 -6.57 13.81
C GLU A 496 1.27 -7.57 14.78
N ARG A 497 0.98 -8.87 14.63
CA ARG A 497 1.56 -9.92 15.49
C ARG A 497 3.08 -10.07 15.31
N LEU A 498 3.58 -9.98 14.08
CA LEU A 498 5.02 -9.99 13.79
C LEU A 498 5.78 -8.87 14.51
N ARG A 499 5.17 -7.68 14.59
CA ARG A 499 5.77 -6.53 15.26
C ARG A 499 5.60 -6.57 16.78
N ALA A 500 4.39 -6.87 17.27
CA ALA A 500 4.09 -6.84 18.69
C ALA A 500 4.69 -8.04 19.45
N GLY A 501 4.78 -9.20 18.81
CA GLY A 501 5.33 -10.45 19.36
C GLY A 501 6.85 -10.58 19.24
N ASP A 502 7.54 -9.64 18.59
CA ASP A 502 9.01 -9.65 18.45
C ASP A 502 9.70 -8.83 19.55
N ARG A 503 10.39 -9.53 20.46
CA ARG A 503 11.20 -8.88 21.51
C ARG A 503 12.38 -8.10 20.93
N TYR A 504 12.85 -8.46 19.74
CA TYR A 504 13.97 -7.82 19.07
C TYR A 504 13.56 -6.73 18.07
N TRP A 505 12.26 -6.39 18.01
CA TRP A 505 11.73 -5.30 17.18
C TRP A 505 12.57 -4.03 17.31
N TYR A 506 12.88 -3.37 16.19
CA TYR A 506 13.90 -2.32 16.19
C TYR A 506 13.56 -1.13 17.10
N GLN A 507 12.28 -0.71 17.19
CA GLN A 507 11.88 0.38 18.09
C GLN A 507 11.94 -0.01 19.57
N ASN A 508 11.98 -1.31 19.87
CA ASN A 508 12.18 -1.83 21.23
C ASN A 508 13.66 -1.89 21.61
N THR A 509 14.55 -2.11 20.64
CA THR A 509 15.98 -2.33 20.91
C THR A 509 16.84 -1.08 20.69
N PHE A 510 16.46 -0.20 19.76
CA PHE A 510 17.18 1.03 19.43
C PHE A 510 16.52 2.26 20.06
N SER A 511 17.31 3.31 20.27
CA SER A 511 16.80 4.59 20.79
C SER A 511 17.62 5.77 20.30
N GLY A 512 17.12 6.99 20.56
CA GLY A 512 17.87 8.21 20.29
C GLY A 512 18.14 8.44 18.80
N GLU A 513 19.38 8.74 18.45
CA GLU A 513 19.77 9.08 17.08
C GLU A 513 19.85 7.87 16.16
N GLU A 514 20.29 6.72 16.68
CA GLU A 514 20.37 5.47 15.92
C GLU A 514 18.97 5.03 15.47
N LEU A 515 18.00 5.08 16.39
CA LEU A 515 16.59 4.83 16.05
C LEU A 515 16.08 5.79 14.97
N ARG A 516 16.33 7.10 15.10
CA ARG A 516 15.91 8.08 14.09
C ARG A 516 16.56 7.84 12.72
N ARG A 517 17.81 7.37 12.70
CA ARG A 517 18.51 7.03 11.46
C ARG A 517 17.88 5.81 10.80
N ILE A 518 17.67 4.73 11.55
CA ILE A 518 17.04 3.50 11.06
C ILE A 518 15.62 3.79 10.55
N ASP A 519 14.82 4.45 11.37
CA ASP A 519 13.43 4.81 11.03
C ASP A 519 13.37 5.67 9.75
N GLY A 520 14.35 6.56 9.55
CA GLY A 520 14.47 7.40 8.38
C GLY A 520 15.20 6.79 7.17
N THR A 521 15.74 5.57 7.26
CA THR A 521 16.35 4.87 6.11
C THR A 521 15.23 4.38 5.19
N THR A 522 15.36 4.66 3.89
CA THR A 522 14.48 4.10 2.86
C THR A 522 15.18 3.03 2.03
N LEU A 523 14.41 2.22 1.29
CA LEU A 523 14.98 1.25 0.35
C LEU A 523 15.86 1.94 -0.72
N LYS A 524 15.48 3.15 -1.16
CA LYS A 524 16.35 3.99 -2.01
C LYS A 524 17.72 4.21 -1.36
N ASP A 525 17.75 4.61 -0.09
CA ASP A 525 19.02 4.90 0.59
C ASP A 525 19.90 3.64 0.61
N VAL A 526 19.34 2.45 0.85
CA VAL A 526 20.09 1.18 0.83
C VAL A 526 20.62 0.87 -0.58
N ILE A 527 19.80 1.06 -1.63
CA ILE A 527 20.21 0.88 -3.03
C ILE A 527 21.37 1.81 -3.38
N GLU A 528 21.23 3.12 -3.14
CA GLU A 528 22.25 4.12 -3.52
C GLU A 528 23.55 4.00 -2.68
N ARG A 529 23.49 3.41 -1.48
CA ARG A 529 24.70 3.13 -0.66
C ARG A 529 25.52 1.94 -1.17
N ASN A 530 24.91 0.99 -1.89
CA ASN A 530 25.50 -0.31 -2.22
C ASN A 530 25.56 -0.62 -3.72
N THR A 531 25.30 0.37 -4.57
CA THR A 531 25.32 0.28 -6.04
C THR A 531 25.85 1.59 -6.64
N ASP A 532 26.04 1.64 -7.97
CA ASP A 532 26.34 2.88 -8.70
C ASP A 532 25.06 3.62 -9.14
N ILE A 533 23.89 3.22 -8.61
CA ILE A 533 22.61 3.85 -8.93
C ILE A 533 22.50 5.19 -8.19
N THR A 534 21.99 6.20 -8.89
CA THR A 534 21.67 7.51 -8.30
C THR A 534 20.38 8.05 -8.89
N GLY A 535 19.66 8.88 -8.13
CA GLY A 535 18.50 9.62 -8.63
C GLY A 535 17.23 8.78 -8.71
N LEU A 536 17.11 7.78 -7.84
CA LEU A 536 15.85 7.07 -7.62
C LEU A 536 14.82 8.02 -6.97
N GLN A 537 13.54 7.73 -7.21
CA GLN A 537 12.43 8.35 -6.48
C GLN A 537 12.55 8.09 -4.97
N ASP A 538 12.02 9.01 -4.16
CA ASP A 538 12.22 8.97 -2.70
C ASP A 538 11.59 7.72 -2.04
N ASN A 539 10.45 7.27 -2.56
CA ASN A 539 9.84 5.98 -2.25
C ASN A 539 9.84 5.13 -3.53
N VAL A 540 10.64 4.05 -3.56
CA VAL A 540 10.84 3.24 -4.77
C VAL A 540 9.65 2.35 -5.12
N PHE A 541 8.71 2.13 -4.19
CA PHE A 541 7.50 1.36 -4.42
C PHE A 541 6.51 2.06 -5.36
N PHE A 542 6.66 3.37 -5.58
CA PHE A 542 5.85 4.14 -6.51
C PHE A 542 6.65 4.61 -7.74
N GLY A 543 5.99 4.68 -8.88
CA GLY A 543 6.55 5.27 -10.09
C GLY A 543 6.90 6.75 -9.91
N LYS A 544 7.76 7.29 -10.77
CA LYS A 544 8.14 8.72 -10.77
C LYS A 544 6.95 9.64 -11.10
N GLU A 545 5.90 9.04 -11.65
CA GLU A 545 4.60 9.60 -11.95
C GLU A 545 3.81 9.97 -10.68
N VAL A 546 4.16 9.41 -9.52
CA VAL A 546 3.46 9.65 -8.26
C VAL A 546 4.31 10.51 -7.33
N PHE A 547 3.69 11.55 -6.76
CA PHE A 547 4.21 12.25 -5.60
C PHE A 547 3.45 11.80 -4.36
N TYR A 548 4.02 10.82 -3.66
CA TYR A 548 3.47 10.23 -2.45
C TYR A 548 3.96 10.99 -1.21
N VAL A 549 3.03 11.36 -0.33
CA VAL A 549 3.31 12.08 0.91
C VAL A 549 2.51 11.45 2.05
N ASP A 550 3.23 10.90 3.02
CA ASP A 550 2.66 10.38 4.25
C ASP A 550 2.74 11.42 5.38
N LEU A 551 1.58 11.88 5.85
CA LEU A 551 1.47 12.86 6.93
C LEU A 551 1.76 12.28 8.31
N ALA A 552 1.71 10.96 8.49
CA ALA A 552 2.10 10.31 9.74
C ALA A 552 3.58 10.59 10.06
N ARG A 553 4.41 10.65 9.00
CA ARG A 553 5.86 10.90 9.08
C ARG A 553 6.24 12.37 9.14
N LEU A 554 5.28 13.28 9.00
CA LEU A 554 5.51 14.71 8.99
C LEU A 554 5.06 15.36 10.31
N PRO A 555 5.70 16.47 10.74
CA PRO A 555 5.33 17.13 11.98
C PRO A 555 4.01 17.92 11.88
N ALA A 556 3.64 18.39 10.68
CA ALA A 556 2.52 19.29 10.46
C ALA A 556 1.18 18.58 10.27
N ARG A 557 0.09 19.24 10.68
CA ARG A 557 -1.30 18.75 10.57
C ARG A 557 -2.16 19.53 9.58
N ASP A 558 -1.86 20.83 9.43
CA ASP A 558 -2.51 21.70 8.46
C ASP A 558 -1.54 21.90 7.30
N VAL A 559 -1.76 21.19 6.20
CA VAL A 559 -0.86 21.20 5.05
C VAL A 559 -1.53 21.79 3.82
N THR A 560 -0.72 22.40 2.96
CA THR A 560 -1.15 22.91 1.67
C THR A 560 -0.38 22.24 0.55
N VAL A 561 -1.09 21.65 -0.41
CA VAL A 561 -0.54 21.16 -1.67
C VAL A 561 -0.61 22.29 -2.70
N THR A 562 0.54 22.69 -3.23
CA THR A 562 0.62 23.81 -4.16
C THR A 562 1.73 23.61 -5.19
N GLU A 563 1.66 24.35 -6.30
CA GLU A 563 2.68 24.30 -7.34
C GLU A 563 3.39 25.65 -7.54
N ALA A 564 4.70 25.58 -7.81
CA ALA A 564 5.49 26.73 -8.23
C ALA A 564 6.81 26.29 -8.88
N HIS A 565 7.28 27.04 -9.87
CA HIS A 565 8.61 26.82 -10.48
C HIS A 565 8.82 25.37 -10.99
N ASN A 566 7.82 24.79 -11.66
CA ASN A 566 7.87 23.43 -12.20
C ASN A 566 8.00 22.32 -11.13
N ARG A 567 7.43 22.55 -9.94
CA ARG A 567 7.41 21.59 -8.83
C ARG A 567 6.09 21.67 -8.07
N VAL A 568 5.69 20.55 -7.49
CA VAL A 568 4.65 20.46 -6.46
C VAL A 568 5.33 20.48 -5.08
N TYR A 569 4.70 21.16 -4.12
CA TYR A 569 5.15 21.26 -2.74
C TYR A 569 4.01 20.90 -1.80
N VAL A 570 4.38 20.24 -0.70
CA VAL A 570 3.56 20.15 0.50
C VAL A 570 4.20 21.04 1.56
N LEU A 571 3.43 22.02 2.02
CA LEU A 571 3.87 23.02 2.99
C LEU A 571 3.02 22.93 4.25
N ASP A 572 3.63 23.11 5.42
CA ASP A 572 2.89 23.44 6.64
C ASP A 572 2.23 24.81 6.45
N ARG A 573 0.91 24.88 6.57
CA ARG A 573 0.14 26.11 6.32
C ARG A 573 0.36 27.18 7.39
N ALA A 574 0.63 26.79 8.64
CA ALA A 574 0.83 27.71 9.74
C ALA A 574 2.23 28.35 9.69
N THR A 575 3.25 27.57 9.38
CA THR A 575 4.65 28.01 9.40
C THR A 575 5.21 28.33 8.02
N ASN A 576 4.53 27.90 6.95
CA ASN A 576 5.02 27.90 5.57
C ASN A 576 6.36 27.12 5.42
N GLN A 577 6.61 26.17 6.32
CA GLN A 577 7.74 25.26 6.24
C GLN A 577 7.52 24.26 5.11
N LEU A 578 8.57 24.00 4.34
CA LEU A 578 8.58 22.97 3.32
C LEU A 578 8.68 21.59 3.98
N LEU A 579 7.74 20.71 3.65
CA LEU A 579 7.67 19.35 4.17
C LEU A 579 8.12 18.33 3.13
N ALA A 580 7.60 18.43 1.90
CA ALA A 580 7.95 17.56 0.78
C ALA A 580 7.82 18.30 -0.55
N HIS A 581 8.47 17.80 -1.60
CA HIS A 581 8.31 18.33 -2.97
C HIS A 581 8.64 17.28 -4.04
N GLN A 582 8.11 17.47 -5.25
CA GLN A 582 8.49 16.71 -6.45
C GLN A 582 8.51 17.61 -7.69
N SER A 583 9.30 17.21 -8.69
CA SER A 583 9.26 17.86 -10.01
C SER A 583 7.91 17.63 -10.68
N LEU A 584 7.38 18.63 -11.37
CA LEU A 584 6.15 18.47 -12.19
C LEU A 584 6.40 17.68 -13.48
N GLY A 585 7.66 17.55 -13.91
CA GLY A 585 7.98 16.83 -15.14
C GLY A 585 7.73 15.33 -15.00
N GLY A 586 6.74 14.81 -15.73
CA GLY A 586 6.34 13.40 -15.68
C GLY A 586 5.39 13.05 -14.53
N LEU A 587 5.01 14.02 -13.70
CA LEU A 587 4.08 13.79 -12.59
C LEU A 587 2.65 13.61 -13.13
N GLU A 588 2.00 12.52 -12.74
CA GLU A 588 0.62 12.19 -13.10
C GLU A 588 -0.32 12.13 -11.91
N ARG A 589 0.18 11.85 -10.70
CA ARG A 589 -0.66 11.72 -9.49
C ARG A 589 0.02 12.31 -8.25
N VAL A 590 -0.76 12.93 -7.37
CA VAL A 590 -0.31 13.31 -6.02
C VAL A 590 -1.13 12.52 -5.02
N VAL A 591 -0.48 11.80 -4.11
CA VAL A 591 -1.13 11.03 -3.06
C VAL A 591 -0.73 11.60 -1.72
N VAL A 592 -1.72 11.99 -0.92
CA VAL A 592 -1.51 12.40 0.48
C VAL A 592 -2.22 11.39 1.38
N MET A 593 -1.44 10.68 2.19
CA MET A 593 -1.96 9.77 3.20
C MET A 593 -2.06 10.50 4.54
N GLY A 594 -3.24 10.46 5.15
CA GLY A 594 -3.50 10.95 6.49
C GLY A 594 -2.97 10.01 7.57
N ASP A 595 -3.00 10.48 8.81
CA ASP A 595 -2.53 9.72 9.97
C ASP A 595 -3.72 9.05 10.67
N ALA A 596 -3.54 7.80 11.10
CA ALA A 596 -4.58 7.08 11.81
C ALA A 596 -4.96 7.66 13.18
N HIS A 597 -4.07 8.41 13.81
CA HIS A 597 -4.18 8.82 15.20
C HIS A 597 -4.36 10.32 15.37
N ARG A 598 -4.42 11.10 14.27
CA ARG A 598 -4.42 12.56 14.30
C ARG A 598 -5.44 13.12 13.31
N ASN A 599 -5.93 14.33 13.61
CA ASN A 599 -6.83 15.05 12.72
C ASN A 599 -5.99 15.92 11.78
N GLU A 600 -6.17 15.75 10.49
CA GLU A 600 -5.48 16.51 9.45
C GLU A 600 -6.40 17.51 8.75
N MET A 601 -5.77 18.54 8.20
CA MET A 601 -6.41 19.53 7.37
C MET A 601 -5.58 19.74 6.11
N ILE A 602 -6.20 19.52 4.96
CA ILE A 602 -5.51 19.55 3.69
C ILE A 602 -6.15 20.58 2.81
N THR A 603 -5.32 21.52 2.38
CA THR A 603 -5.70 22.59 1.48
C THR A 603 -5.08 22.36 0.12
N PHE A 604 -5.87 22.41 -0.94
CA PHE A 604 -5.35 22.43 -2.30
C PHE A 604 -6.10 23.46 -3.15
N GLY A 605 -5.44 23.94 -4.21
CA GLY A 605 -6.00 24.90 -5.15
C GLY A 605 -6.31 24.25 -6.49
N VAL A 606 -7.40 24.67 -7.15
CA VAL A 606 -7.93 24.05 -8.38
C VAL A 606 -7.36 24.67 -9.66
N LYS A 607 -6.09 25.10 -9.64
CA LYS A 607 -5.43 25.81 -10.76
C LYS A 607 -4.11 25.18 -11.15
N GLY A 608 -3.67 25.50 -12.37
CA GLY A 608 -2.31 25.25 -12.82
C GLY A 608 -2.11 23.87 -13.46
N HIS A 609 -0.97 23.24 -13.23
CA HIS A 609 -0.69 21.87 -13.65
C HIS A 609 -1.32 20.83 -12.73
N LEU A 610 -1.47 21.12 -11.43
CA LEU A 610 -2.19 20.26 -10.47
C LEU A 610 -3.60 19.93 -10.93
N SER A 611 -4.29 20.86 -11.60
CA SER A 611 -5.64 20.62 -12.14
C SER A 611 -5.64 19.81 -13.44
N LYS A 612 -4.49 19.34 -13.93
CA LYS A 612 -4.34 18.63 -15.22
C LYS A 612 -3.60 17.31 -15.08
N LEU A 613 -3.35 16.88 -13.85
CA LEU A 613 -2.78 15.59 -13.53
C LEU A 613 -3.72 14.49 -14.03
N THR A 614 -3.20 13.58 -14.86
CA THR A 614 -3.99 12.49 -15.47
C THR A 614 -4.48 11.49 -14.43
N GLY A 615 -3.67 11.19 -13.41
CA GLY A 615 -4.02 10.37 -12.26
C GLY A 615 -4.65 11.16 -11.10
N GLY A 616 -4.82 12.48 -11.23
CA GLY A 616 -5.48 13.33 -10.24
C GLY A 616 -4.71 13.54 -8.93
N ILE A 617 -5.45 13.98 -7.90
CA ILE A 617 -4.95 14.12 -6.53
C ILE A 617 -5.76 13.16 -5.66
N ALA A 618 -5.11 12.42 -4.76
CA ALA A 618 -5.80 11.55 -3.84
C ALA A 618 -5.49 11.98 -2.40
N PHE A 619 -6.52 12.08 -1.57
CA PHE A 619 -6.38 12.22 -0.14
C PHE A 619 -7.07 11.07 0.60
N TYR A 620 -6.29 10.29 1.34
CA TYR A 620 -6.79 9.20 2.16
C TYR A 620 -6.65 9.56 3.63
N GLY A 621 -7.71 10.12 4.22
CA GLY A 621 -7.81 10.34 5.67
C GLY A 621 -8.14 9.04 6.41
N ASN A 622 -8.21 9.10 7.74
CA ASN A 622 -8.53 7.92 8.54
C ASN A 622 -10.00 7.88 8.99
N GLN A 623 -10.64 6.72 8.85
CA GLN A 623 -12.00 6.47 9.31
C GLN A 623 -12.10 6.53 10.84
N GLY A 624 -12.47 7.71 11.36
CA GLY A 624 -12.65 7.95 12.79
C GLY A 624 -12.20 9.34 13.22
N ASN A 625 -11.35 9.98 12.41
CA ASN A 625 -10.82 11.31 12.67
C ASN A 625 -11.74 12.42 12.10
N GLN A 626 -11.44 13.66 12.49
CA GLN A 626 -12.15 14.88 12.06
C GLN A 626 -11.46 15.53 10.86
N ASP A 627 -10.94 14.70 9.95
CA ASP A 627 -10.12 15.17 8.83
C ASP A 627 -10.90 16.11 7.92
N GLN A 628 -10.22 17.16 7.46
CA GLN A 628 -10.83 18.25 6.71
C GLN A 628 -10.19 18.45 5.35
N LEU A 629 -11.04 18.50 4.33
CA LEU A 629 -10.64 18.87 2.98
C LEU A 629 -11.00 20.34 2.72
N ARG A 630 -10.02 21.12 2.26
CA ARG A 630 -10.20 22.52 1.85
C ARG A 630 -9.85 22.70 0.39
N VAL A 631 -10.85 23.15 -0.37
CA VAL A 631 -10.77 23.36 -1.81
C VAL A 631 -10.77 24.85 -2.07
N TRP A 632 -9.73 25.35 -2.73
CA TRP A 632 -9.64 26.74 -3.15
C TRP A 632 -9.81 26.89 -4.65
N GLY A 633 -10.89 27.55 -5.03
CA GLY A 633 -11.17 28.08 -6.37
C GLY A 633 -10.18 29.13 -6.85
N THR A 634 -10.50 29.72 -7.98
CA THR A 634 -9.70 30.71 -8.69
C THR A 634 -10.31 32.11 -8.57
N ASP A 635 -9.78 33.10 -9.29
CA ASP A 635 -10.42 34.42 -9.38
C ASP A 635 -11.26 34.52 -10.69
N GLU A 636 -11.52 33.36 -11.33
CA GLU A 636 -12.35 33.17 -12.52
C GLU A 636 -13.46 32.15 -12.21
N ALA A 637 -14.48 32.09 -13.09
CA ALA A 637 -15.59 31.17 -12.94
C ALA A 637 -15.12 29.70 -12.83
N ASP A 638 -15.50 29.06 -11.74
CA ASP A 638 -15.21 27.67 -11.41
C ASP A 638 -16.47 26.80 -11.50
N THR A 639 -16.28 25.52 -11.85
CA THR A 639 -17.31 24.48 -11.71
C THR A 639 -16.77 23.40 -10.79
N ILE A 640 -17.40 23.21 -9.63
CA ILE A 640 -16.97 22.28 -8.58
C ILE A 640 -18.13 21.33 -8.26
N SER A 641 -17.90 20.03 -8.34
CA SER A 641 -18.87 19.01 -7.90
C SER A 641 -18.21 18.08 -6.90
N MET A 642 -18.95 17.71 -5.85
CA MET A 642 -18.49 16.78 -4.82
C MET A 642 -19.46 15.60 -4.70
N ASP A 643 -18.96 14.42 -5.06
CA ASP A 643 -19.63 13.12 -4.95
C ASP A 643 -19.15 12.39 -3.69
N ALA A 644 -19.53 11.13 -3.48
CA ALA A 644 -19.28 10.38 -2.24
C ALA A 644 -17.79 10.23 -1.87
N SER A 645 -16.93 10.01 -2.87
CA SER A 645 -15.49 9.76 -2.70
C SER A 645 -14.64 10.53 -3.72
N SER A 646 -15.24 11.45 -4.45
CA SER A 646 -14.56 12.23 -5.48
C SER A 646 -15.05 13.65 -5.55
N LEU A 647 -14.16 14.54 -5.96
CA LEU A 647 -14.44 15.94 -6.22
C LEU A 647 -13.86 16.29 -7.59
N HIS A 648 -14.69 16.92 -8.42
CA HIS A 648 -14.27 17.51 -9.69
C HIS A 648 -14.26 19.02 -9.53
N ALA A 649 -13.16 19.68 -9.87
CA ALA A 649 -13.09 21.13 -9.88
C ALA A 649 -12.41 21.61 -11.16
N ASN A 650 -13.20 22.16 -12.07
CA ASN A 650 -12.80 22.48 -13.44
C ASN A 650 -12.25 21.24 -14.17
N SER A 651 -10.93 21.14 -14.28
CA SER A 651 -10.22 19.98 -14.85
C SER A 651 -9.57 19.10 -13.79
N ALA A 652 -9.51 19.57 -12.53
CA ALA A 652 -8.95 18.82 -11.43
C ALA A 652 -9.89 17.68 -11.04
N PHE A 653 -9.31 16.51 -10.84
CA PHE A 653 -9.95 15.37 -10.21
C PHE A 653 -9.28 15.10 -8.87
N VAL A 654 -10.08 15.03 -7.82
CA VAL A 654 -9.63 14.70 -6.47
C VAL A 654 -10.40 13.52 -5.93
N GLU A 655 -9.71 12.42 -5.70
CA GLU A 655 -10.23 11.30 -4.93
C GLU A 655 -10.04 11.62 -3.45
N TYR A 656 -11.06 11.34 -2.63
CA TYR A 656 -10.95 11.53 -1.20
C TYR A 656 -11.66 10.42 -0.43
N PHE A 657 -11.07 10.07 0.71
CA PHE A 657 -11.62 9.08 1.64
C PHE A 657 -11.34 9.51 3.08
N GLY A 658 -12.17 9.05 4.02
CA GLY A 658 -12.01 9.38 5.44
C GLY A 658 -12.19 10.86 5.78
N ILE A 659 -12.73 11.67 4.86
CA ILE A 659 -13.00 13.09 5.10
C ILE A 659 -14.33 13.26 5.80
N ARG A 660 -14.28 13.92 6.97
CA ARG A 660 -15.47 14.22 7.75
C ARG A 660 -16.04 15.60 7.48
N ASN A 661 -15.18 16.59 7.21
CA ASN A 661 -15.64 17.95 6.90
C ASN A 661 -14.99 18.45 5.62
N ALA A 662 -15.76 19.16 4.80
CA ALA A 662 -15.23 19.82 3.62
C ALA A 662 -15.57 21.31 3.60
N MET A 663 -14.62 22.11 3.12
CA MET A 663 -14.80 23.53 2.90
C MET A 663 -14.39 23.89 1.48
N ILE A 664 -15.34 24.38 0.70
CA ILE A 664 -15.14 24.84 -0.67
C ILE A 664 -15.19 26.37 -0.66
N VAL A 665 -14.16 27.01 -1.21
CA VAL A 665 -14.09 28.47 -1.36
C VAL A 665 -13.82 28.78 -2.82
N ALA A 666 -14.85 29.13 -3.59
CA ALA A 666 -14.75 29.37 -5.04
C ALA A 666 -14.05 30.71 -5.35
N ARG A 667 -14.30 31.73 -4.53
CA ARG A 667 -13.62 33.05 -4.42
C ARG A 667 -14.13 34.12 -5.37
N GLY A 668 -13.96 34.00 -6.68
CA GLY A 668 -14.32 35.08 -7.59
C GLY A 668 -14.56 34.56 -8.99
N GLY A 669 -15.56 35.11 -9.68
CA GLY A 669 -16.12 34.48 -10.87
C GLY A 669 -17.59 34.19 -10.65
N ASN A 670 -18.29 33.76 -11.70
CA ASN A 670 -19.65 33.24 -11.53
C ASN A 670 -19.52 31.74 -11.43
N ASP A 671 -19.57 31.22 -10.22
CA ASP A 671 -19.18 29.87 -9.88
C ASP A 671 -20.39 28.93 -9.80
N VAL A 672 -20.16 27.65 -10.07
CA VAL A 672 -21.17 26.59 -9.88
C VAL A 672 -20.59 25.55 -8.93
N VAL A 673 -21.24 25.33 -7.80
CA VAL A 673 -20.86 24.31 -6.81
C VAL A 673 -22.02 23.36 -6.55
N GLU A 674 -21.82 22.06 -6.75
CA GLU A 674 -22.84 21.02 -6.57
C GLU A 674 -22.38 19.93 -5.59
N LEU A 675 -23.13 19.72 -4.50
CA LEU A 675 -22.88 18.67 -3.51
C LEU A 675 -23.80 17.47 -3.77
N ASN A 676 -23.40 16.57 -4.66
CA ASN A 676 -24.27 15.48 -5.13
C ASN A 676 -24.58 14.45 -4.03
N ASN A 677 -23.58 13.63 -3.68
CA ASN A 677 -23.71 12.52 -2.73
C ASN A 677 -22.52 12.52 -1.75
N SER A 678 -22.03 13.70 -1.37
CA SER A 678 -20.92 13.84 -0.42
C SER A 678 -21.16 13.00 0.84
N LEU A 679 -20.13 12.26 1.28
CA LEU A 679 -20.13 11.51 2.54
C LEU A 679 -19.56 12.31 3.72
N ALA A 680 -19.10 13.54 3.50
CA ALA A 680 -18.63 14.40 4.58
C ALA A 680 -19.81 14.83 5.46
N ASP A 681 -19.73 14.62 6.78
CA ASP A 681 -20.74 15.01 7.77
C ASP A 681 -21.20 16.47 7.64
N GLN A 682 -20.29 17.37 7.27
CA GLN A 682 -20.58 18.78 7.07
C GLN A 682 -19.79 19.34 5.88
N VAL A 683 -20.49 20.05 5.00
CA VAL A 683 -19.87 20.81 3.91
C VAL A 683 -20.20 22.29 4.04
N ALA A 684 -19.17 23.13 3.95
CA ALA A 684 -19.31 24.57 3.93
C ALA A 684 -18.84 25.12 2.58
N VAL A 685 -19.75 25.78 1.86
CA VAL A 685 -19.49 26.36 0.54
C VAL A 685 -19.55 27.88 0.61
N TYR A 686 -18.55 28.53 0.03
CA TYR A 686 -18.45 29.98 -0.10
C TYR A 686 -18.25 30.32 -1.58
N GLY A 687 -19.24 30.95 -2.21
CA GLY A 687 -19.22 31.41 -3.60
C GLY A 687 -18.16 32.51 -3.80
N GLY A 688 -18.37 33.65 -3.18
CA GLY A 688 -17.36 34.71 -3.09
C GLY A 688 -17.81 35.98 -3.81
N ASN A 689 -17.22 36.32 -4.96
CA ASN A 689 -17.66 37.46 -5.76
C ASN A 689 -18.11 37.00 -7.15
N GLY A 690 -19.30 37.38 -7.56
CA GLY A 690 -19.91 37.07 -8.85
C GLY A 690 -21.30 36.51 -8.63
N ASP A 691 -22.01 36.22 -9.72
CA ASP A 691 -23.36 35.62 -9.61
C ASP A 691 -23.19 34.09 -9.55
N ASP A 692 -23.28 33.52 -8.35
CA ASP A 692 -22.93 32.12 -8.06
C ASP A 692 -24.16 31.19 -7.98
N VAL A 693 -23.96 29.91 -8.28
CA VAL A 693 -24.96 28.84 -8.12
C VAL A 693 -24.41 27.79 -7.16
N LEU A 694 -24.97 27.71 -5.95
CA LEU A 694 -24.56 26.76 -4.91
C LEU A 694 -25.71 25.79 -4.62
N ILE A 695 -25.46 24.50 -4.82
CA ILE A 695 -26.44 23.43 -4.63
C ILE A 695 -25.88 22.48 -3.56
N GLY A 696 -26.59 22.39 -2.44
CA GLY A 696 -26.39 21.46 -1.34
C GLY A 696 -26.78 20.04 -1.71
N GLY A 697 -26.79 19.16 -0.70
CA GLY A 697 -26.92 17.72 -0.87
C GLY A 697 -27.99 17.11 0.02
N ARG A 698 -27.63 16.00 0.68
CA ARG A 698 -28.55 15.21 1.53
C ARG A 698 -28.38 15.47 3.03
N LEU A 699 -27.42 16.32 3.40
CA LEU A 699 -26.92 16.53 4.76
C LEU A 699 -27.12 17.99 5.16
N ASP A 700 -26.87 18.31 6.43
CA ASP A 700 -27.01 19.69 6.93
C ASP A 700 -25.87 20.56 6.38
N ASP A 701 -26.18 21.40 5.38
CA ASP A 701 -25.19 22.18 4.63
C ASP A 701 -25.09 23.65 5.06
N TYR A 702 -23.91 24.25 4.87
CA TYR A 702 -23.71 25.69 4.97
C TYR A 702 -23.36 26.28 3.60
N LEU A 703 -24.26 27.08 3.04
CA LEU A 703 -24.07 27.73 1.74
C LEU A 703 -24.04 29.25 1.91
N ASN A 704 -23.02 29.91 1.36
CA ASN A 704 -22.86 31.36 1.39
C ASN A 704 -22.52 31.88 -0.01
N GLY A 705 -23.45 32.59 -0.64
CA GLY A 705 -23.30 33.17 -1.98
C GLY A 705 -22.19 34.20 -2.01
N GLY A 706 -22.27 35.20 -1.13
CA GLY A 706 -21.27 36.24 -1.02
C GLY A 706 -21.74 37.51 -1.71
N HIS A 707 -20.96 38.03 -2.66
CA HIS A 707 -21.27 39.25 -3.40
C HIS A 707 -21.75 38.93 -4.80
N GLY A 708 -22.97 39.33 -5.16
CA GLY A 708 -23.52 39.10 -6.51
C GLY A 708 -24.97 38.69 -6.42
N ASN A 709 -25.58 38.28 -7.52
CA ASN A 709 -26.96 37.78 -7.53
C ASN A 709 -26.92 36.25 -7.52
N ASP A 710 -26.99 35.67 -6.34
CA ASP A 710 -26.67 34.27 -6.13
C ASP A 710 -27.92 33.39 -6.14
N THR A 711 -27.76 32.13 -6.50
CA THR A 711 -28.80 31.09 -6.40
C THR A 711 -28.31 29.97 -5.49
N LEU A 712 -28.95 29.80 -4.34
CA LEU A 712 -28.61 28.80 -3.33
C LEU A 712 -29.77 27.81 -3.17
N MET A 713 -29.48 26.51 -3.19
CA MET A 713 -30.46 25.44 -2.93
C MET A 713 -29.91 24.47 -1.89
N GLY A 714 -30.59 24.27 -0.75
CA GLY A 714 -30.17 23.35 0.32
C GLY A 714 -30.44 21.88 -0.01
N LEU A 715 -31.62 21.60 -0.57
CA LEU A 715 -32.14 20.27 -0.93
C LEU A 715 -32.68 19.47 0.26
N LEU A 716 -31.95 18.51 0.83
CA LEU A 716 -32.40 17.76 2.01
C LEU A 716 -31.45 18.01 3.16
N GLY A 717 -31.98 18.13 4.38
CA GLY A 717 -31.15 18.40 5.56
C GLY A 717 -31.60 19.69 6.23
N ASN A 718 -31.07 20.01 7.41
CA ASN A 718 -31.35 21.28 8.07
C ASN A 718 -30.29 22.29 7.65
N ASP A 719 -30.58 23.04 6.60
CA ASP A 719 -29.57 23.82 5.91
C ASP A 719 -29.49 25.25 6.43
N ARG A 720 -28.31 25.86 6.23
CA ARG A 720 -28.09 27.28 6.47
C ARG A 720 -27.62 27.97 5.19
N LEU A 721 -28.51 28.78 4.61
CA LEU A 721 -28.27 29.52 3.38
C LEU A 721 -28.11 31.03 3.67
N VAL A 722 -27.04 31.63 3.16
CA VAL A 722 -26.76 33.07 3.26
C VAL A 722 -26.54 33.62 1.86
N GLY A 723 -27.41 34.52 1.40
CA GLY A 723 -27.29 35.20 0.10
C GLY A 723 -26.11 36.17 0.12
N GLY A 724 -26.26 37.25 0.88
CA GLY A 724 -25.24 38.28 1.03
C GLY A 724 -25.69 39.57 0.35
N PRO A 725 -24.77 40.41 -0.16
CA PRO A 725 -25.19 41.58 -0.93
C PRO A 725 -25.53 41.24 -2.38
N GLY A 726 -26.76 41.54 -2.79
CA GLY A 726 -27.23 41.42 -4.18
C GLY A 726 -28.69 41.03 -4.25
N ARG A 727 -29.15 40.50 -5.38
CA ARG A 727 -30.52 39.99 -5.52
C ARG A 727 -30.46 38.47 -5.57
N ASP A 728 -30.72 37.84 -4.44
CA ASP A 728 -30.47 36.42 -4.27
C ASP A 728 -31.74 35.58 -4.34
N VAL A 729 -31.57 34.31 -4.69
CA VAL A 729 -32.62 33.29 -4.66
C VAL A 729 -32.16 32.15 -3.76
N LEU A 730 -32.81 31.99 -2.60
CA LEU A 730 -32.51 30.96 -1.61
C LEU A 730 -33.68 29.98 -1.53
N ILE A 731 -33.38 28.70 -1.66
CA ILE A 731 -34.35 27.61 -1.57
C ILE A 731 -33.86 26.63 -0.52
N GLY A 732 -34.58 26.48 0.60
CA GLY A 732 -34.26 25.55 1.69
C GLY A 732 -34.37 24.11 1.22
N GLY A 733 -35.61 23.63 1.10
CA GLY A 733 -35.88 22.27 0.62
C GLY A 733 -36.62 21.47 1.69
N ASP A 734 -36.25 20.20 1.88
CA ASP A 734 -36.80 19.38 2.96
C ASP A 734 -35.90 19.49 4.21
N GLY A 735 -36.43 19.98 5.32
CA GLY A 735 -35.66 20.09 6.56
C GLY A 735 -36.13 21.18 7.50
N HIS A 736 -35.28 21.63 8.40
CA HIS A 736 -35.54 22.80 9.24
C HIS A 736 -34.49 23.86 8.93
N ASP A 737 -34.80 24.68 7.93
CA ASP A 737 -33.78 25.49 7.27
C ASP A 737 -33.68 26.90 7.86
N ALA A 738 -32.52 27.52 7.71
CA ALA A 738 -32.26 28.89 8.11
C ALA A 738 -31.75 29.71 6.92
N LEU A 739 -32.62 30.56 6.35
CA LEU A 739 -32.36 31.35 5.14
C LEU A 739 -32.17 32.83 5.49
N PHE A 740 -31.07 33.42 5.03
CA PHE A 740 -30.70 34.83 5.25
C PHE A 740 -30.43 35.51 3.91
N GLY A 741 -31.31 36.43 3.48
CA GLY A 741 -31.12 37.20 2.24
C GLY A 741 -30.05 38.29 2.38
N ASP A 742 -29.98 38.92 3.54
CA ASP A 742 -29.09 40.05 3.85
C ASP A 742 -29.36 41.34 3.05
N ASP A 743 -28.54 41.75 2.08
CA ASP A 743 -28.64 43.09 1.47
C ASP A 743 -29.11 43.03 0.02
N GLY A 744 -30.41 43.19 -0.23
CA GLY A 744 -30.96 43.50 -1.54
C GLY A 744 -32.40 43.02 -1.73
N ASP A 745 -32.82 42.73 -2.97
CA ASP A 745 -34.21 42.39 -3.27
C ASP A 745 -34.34 40.86 -3.48
N ASP A 746 -34.47 40.10 -2.39
CA ASP A 746 -34.25 38.66 -2.37
C ASP A 746 -35.52 37.81 -2.46
N VAL A 747 -35.37 36.54 -2.85
CA VAL A 747 -36.43 35.52 -2.84
C VAL A 747 -35.99 34.36 -1.96
N LEU A 748 -36.67 34.14 -0.83
CA LEU A 748 -36.41 33.04 0.09
C LEU A 748 -37.62 32.09 0.13
N LEU A 749 -37.38 30.83 -0.17
CA LEU A 749 -38.37 29.74 -0.19
C LEU A 749 -37.94 28.65 0.80
N GLY A 750 -38.59 28.52 1.96
CA GLY A 750 -38.26 27.49 2.96
C GLY A 750 -38.57 26.08 2.46
N GLN A 751 -39.72 25.91 1.82
CA GLN A 751 -40.30 24.64 1.39
C GLN A 751 -40.83 23.78 2.55
N ALA A 752 -40.26 22.61 2.85
CA ALA A 752 -40.86 21.65 3.76
C ALA A 752 -40.14 21.61 5.10
N GLY A 753 -40.88 21.88 6.17
CA GLY A 753 -40.47 21.76 7.57
C GLY A 753 -40.66 23.06 8.33
N ASN A 754 -39.87 23.28 9.39
CA ASN A 754 -40.06 24.42 10.29
C ASN A 754 -38.91 25.40 10.08
N ASP A 755 -39.11 26.36 9.18
CA ASP A 755 -38.00 27.15 8.67
C ASP A 755 -37.87 28.51 9.36
N TRP A 756 -36.66 29.06 9.36
CA TRP A 756 -36.38 30.43 9.77
C TRP A 756 -35.90 31.26 8.59
N LEU A 757 -36.73 32.23 8.17
CA LEU A 757 -36.43 33.14 7.07
C LEU A 757 -36.18 34.57 7.59
N TYR A 758 -35.07 35.18 7.14
CA TYR A 758 -34.72 36.58 7.36
C TYR A 758 -34.33 37.24 6.05
N GLY A 759 -35.20 38.07 5.48
CA GLY A 759 -34.94 38.76 4.21
C GLY A 759 -33.92 39.90 4.28
N GLY A 760 -33.63 40.45 5.47
CA GLY A 760 -32.65 41.53 5.57
C GLY A 760 -33.15 42.92 5.14
N THR A 761 -32.39 43.62 4.30
CA THR A 761 -32.77 44.92 3.70
C THR A 761 -33.46 44.73 2.34
N GLY A 762 -33.84 45.80 1.65
CA GLY A 762 -34.54 45.75 0.35
C GLY A 762 -35.99 45.20 0.36
N ASN A 763 -36.47 44.80 -0.82
CA ASN A 763 -37.84 44.33 -1.07
C ASN A 763 -37.84 42.81 -1.33
N ASN A 764 -38.10 42.03 -0.28
CA ASN A 764 -37.95 40.58 -0.32
C ASN A 764 -39.28 39.84 -0.50
N VAL A 765 -39.19 38.65 -1.07
CA VAL A 765 -40.27 37.65 -1.14
C VAL A 765 -39.90 36.49 -0.22
N LEU A 766 -40.63 36.31 0.87
CA LEU A 766 -40.40 35.25 1.87
C LEU A 766 -41.59 34.29 1.89
N ILE A 767 -41.37 33.03 1.50
CA ILE A 767 -42.37 31.96 1.52
C ILE A 767 -41.83 30.82 2.38
N GLY A 768 -42.43 30.60 3.56
CA GLY A 768 -42.03 29.51 4.48
C GLY A 768 -42.31 28.15 3.85
N GLY A 769 -43.59 27.84 3.62
CA GLY A 769 -44.01 26.63 2.93
C GLY A 769 -44.81 25.72 3.85
N ALA A 770 -44.50 24.43 3.85
CA ALA A 770 -45.20 23.42 4.64
C ALA A 770 -44.55 23.26 6.03
N GLY A 771 -45.25 23.60 7.10
CA GLY A 771 -44.81 23.40 8.48
C GLY A 771 -45.05 24.63 9.33
N ILE A 772 -44.24 24.85 10.37
CA ILE A 772 -44.35 26.02 11.26
C ILE A 772 -43.10 26.89 11.11
N ASP A 773 -43.26 27.95 10.32
CA ASP A 773 -42.14 28.83 9.97
C ASP A 773 -42.07 30.09 10.82
N MET A 774 -40.84 30.55 11.05
CA MET A 774 -40.52 31.83 11.68
C MET A 774 -39.95 32.80 10.65
N ILE A 775 -40.69 33.86 10.36
CA ILE A 775 -40.29 34.91 9.42
C ILE A 775 -39.96 36.19 10.20
N ASP A 776 -38.69 36.61 10.22
CA ASP A 776 -38.24 37.82 10.92
C ASP A 776 -38.30 39.07 10.03
N ARG A 777 -39.30 39.92 10.29
CA ARG A 777 -39.63 41.09 9.45
C ARG A 777 -39.18 42.43 10.02
N ARG A 778 -38.22 42.45 10.95
CA ARG A 778 -37.91 43.65 11.75
C ARG A 778 -37.39 44.86 10.93
N ARG A 779 -37.20 44.78 9.60
CA ARG A 779 -36.70 45.88 8.74
C ARG A 779 -37.29 46.06 7.31
N GLU A 780 -38.30 45.31 6.87
CA GLU A 780 -38.79 45.37 5.47
C GLU A 780 -39.82 46.50 5.19
N ARG A 781 -39.75 47.14 4.01
CA ARG A 781 -40.75 48.13 3.51
C ARG A 781 -41.68 47.49 2.45
N THR A 782 -42.72 46.78 2.91
CA THR A 782 -44.04 46.50 2.26
C THR A 782 -44.18 46.46 0.72
N GLU A 783 -44.48 45.27 0.18
CA GLU A 783 -45.74 44.88 -0.52
C GLU A 783 -45.90 43.33 -0.44
N PHE A 784 -47.11 42.82 -0.13
CA PHE A 784 -47.36 41.41 0.23
C PHE A 784 -48.20 40.65 -0.81
N GLU A 785 -47.78 39.43 -1.14
CA GLU A 785 -48.66 38.32 -1.55
C GLU A 785 -48.35 37.11 -0.66
N ILE A 786 -49.30 36.71 0.19
CA ILE A 786 -49.23 35.46 0.98
C ILE A 786 -50.03 34.43 0.20
N LEU A 787 -49.35 33.48 -0.43
CA LEU A 787 -50.00 32.27 -0.94
C LEU A 787 -49.82 31.18 0.12
N SER A 788 -50.94 30.83 0.76
CA SER A 788 -51.08 29.75 1.74
C SER A 788 -51.23 28.39 1.08
#